data_AF-A0A7W6SQZ1-F1
#
_entry.id   AF-A0A7W6SQZ1-F1
#
_cell.length_a   1.000
_cell.length_b   1.000
_cell.length_c   1.000
_cell.angle_alpha   90.00
_cell.angle_beta   90.00
_cell.angle_gamma   90.00
#
_symmetry.space_group_name_H-M   'P 1'
#
loop_
_entity.id
_entity.type
_entity.pdbx_description
1 polymer ?
#
loop_
_entity_poly.entity_id
_entity_poly.type
_entity_poly.pdbx_seq_one_letter_code
_entity_poly.pdbx_strand_id
1 'polypeptide(L)'
;MRIRSLDLIRYGHFTGTTLHFPSGEPDFHVVYGENEAGKSTTMSAIEDLLFGIPGQSSRNFLHENAALRIGAALERDGALLSVRRRKGNKDTLLGPDDLPLAAGDGMLAPLLGGMDRAFFCRMFCLDHERLRAGGRDITQAKDDIGAALFAAGAGVSGLRDRLGAMQAEADGLWASRKAGHRKYYQAEDRLKEADAALRQHTVSVNKWQELKSAFDEARGLCNQIEKEIEEHVSELAKISRVRRVYRGVRRLQEIETEIVDLGAVVELPPDAASQFEEASGDNAAAEVRISAFREQIATIGTEISGLVVDDGVLLHQTEIERLSKRSIQLSSGRADLPKRRVELAAAEEVLKRAAIELGWTGSVADLVERIPPRAKVAAVRGLLTSRGSRFAAVDSAEAALEDASEKLADIQARIEALGAQKDLSVLAGVVESIRAFGDLDARLLSIHQEHQDADRSCQRQMADMNPPIVSETSLQALKSPAEDAVRAHRDAARELQARIQRQQAVTRELTRTVENNRKSYARLVSDERIVGVEELKKLRERRDAGWSIIRRRHVDKIMVPESEELAFTSGEPLLNAYVKAIEDADTAADRRFQNAQSTAAAMVLARQIADEQDVLESAKQELFSFAEEQKALAEAWAILWKQVTDDPRSPDTKCWIGSMRGLACSIKSQSVTPRFMQGPRSSSKLQRPSNISPA
;
A
#
# COMPACT_ATOMS: atom_id res chain seq x y z
N MET A 1 47.31 -104.42 -48.91
CA MET A 1 46.96 -105.30 -47.78
C MET A 1 45.81 -106.17 -48.23
N ARG A 2 45.88 -107.47 -47.95
CA ARG A 2 44.83 -108.47 -48.15
C ARG A 2 44.48 -109.08 -46.78
N ILE A 3 43.22 -109.43 -46.56
CA ILE A 3 42.78 -110.16 -45.36
C ILE A 3 42.55 -111.61 -45.78
N ARG A 4 43.27 -112.56 -45.21
CA ARG A 4 43.20 -114.00 -45.55
C ARG A 4 42.27 -114.78 -44.62
N SER A 5 42.15 -114.35 -43.36
CA SER A 5 41.10 -114.78 -42.44
C SER A 5 40.80 -113.69 -41.41
N LEU A 6 39.60 -113.75 -40.83
CA LEU A 6 39.14 -112.91 -39.74
C LEU A 6 38.52 -113.79 -38.65
N ASP A 7 39.11 -113.80 -37.47
CA ASP A 7 38.74 -114.66 -36.34
C ASP A 7 37.89 -113.87 -35.34
N LEU A 8 36.60 -114.11 -35.32
CA LEU A 8 35.64 -113.48 -34.42
C LEU A 8 35.59 -114.29 -33.11
N ILE A 9 36.72 -114.25 -32.39
CA ILE A 9 37.03 -115.10 -31.23
C ILE A 9 36.03 -114.85 -30.09
N ARG A 10 35.84 -113.59 -29.70
CA ARG A 10 34.81 -113.13 -28.74
C ARG A 10 34.44 -111.69 -29.10
N TYR A 11 33.45 -111.50 -29.97
CA TYR A 11 33.13 -110.15 -30.49
C TYR A 11 31.68 -110.02 -30.97
N GLY A 12 30.94 -109.04 -30.44
CA GLY A 12 29.52 -108.86 -30.69
C GLY A 12 28.72 -110.06 -30.16
N HIS A 13 28.12 -110.81 -31.10
CA HIS A 13 27.42 -112.07 -30.84
C HIS A 13 28.30 -113.31 -31.13
N PHE A 14 29.42 -113.14 -31.82
CA PHE A 14 30.27 -114.25 -32.26
C PHE A 14 31.13 -114.81 -31.12
N THR A 15 31.29 -116.13 -31.11
CA THR A 15 32.12 -116.88 -30.17
C THR A 15 32.87 -117.97 -30.94
N GLY A 16 34.15 -117.77 -31.21
CA GLY A 16 35.01 -118.73 -31.92
C GLY A 16 34.71 -118.91 -33.40
N THR A 17 34.21 -117.88 -34.10
CA THR A 17 33.82 -117.97 -35.52
C THR A 17 34.91 -117.40 -36.44
N THR A 18 35.55 -118.21 -37.28
CA THR A 18 36.50 -117.71 -38.28
C THR A 18 35.86 -117.61 -39.66
N LEU A 19 36.07 -116.48 -40.33
CA LEU A 19 35.78 -116.29 -41.76
C LEU A 19 37.09 -116.43 -42.54
N HIS A 20 37.09 -117.26 -43.59
CA HIS A 20 38.23 -117.47 -44.47
C HIS A 20 38.02 -116.79 -45.82
N PHE A 21 39.09 -116.18 -46.33
CA PHE A 21 39.13 -115.41 -47.57
C PHE A 21 40.19 -116.02 -48.51
N PRO A 22 39.90 -117.18 -49.14
CA PRO A 22 40.84 -117.88 -50.00
C PRO A 22 41.09 -117.09 -51.29
N SER A 23 42.33 -117.01 -51.73
CA SER A 23 42.72 -116.33 -52.96
C SER A 23 42.11 -117.00 -54.20
N GLY A 24 41.51 -116.22 -55.08
CA GLY A 24 41.00 -116.66 -56.38
C GLY A 24 41.04 -115.56 -57.42
N GLU A 25 40.62 -115.86 -58.65
CA GLU A 25 40.50 -114.89 -59.74
C GLU A 25 39.03 -114.78 -60.20
N PRO A 26 38.34 -113.63 -60.00
CA PRO A 26 38.77 -112.45 -59.25
C PRO A 26 38.79 -112.68 -57.72
N ASP A 27 39.68 -111.96 -57.02
CA ASP A 27 39.83 -112.01 -55.56
C ASP A 27 38.73 -111.18 -54.85
N PHE A 28 37.48 -111.58 -55.04
CA PHE A 28 36.28 -110.88 -54.57
C PHE A 28 35.43 -111.78 -53.67
N HIS A 29 34.97 -111.25 -52.54
CA HIS A 29 34.29 -112.02 -51.49
C HIS A 29 33.01 -111.34 -51.03
N VAL A 30 31.90 -112.09 -51.02
CA VAL A 30 30.58 -111.62 -50.57
C VAL A 30 30.20 -112.35 -49.27
N VAL A 31 30.22 -111.64 -48.15
CA VAL A 31 29.73 -112.15 -46.86
C VAL A 31 28.23 -111.84 -46.76
N TYR A 32 27.40 -112.85 -47.04
CA TYR A 32 25.94 -112.76 -46.97
C TYR A 32 25.36 -113.66 -45.87
N GLY A 33 24.06 -113.51 -45.62
CA GLY A 33 23.32 -114.21 -44.57
C GLY A 33 22.07 -113.41 -44.21
N GLU A 34 21.26 -113.94 -43.29
CA GLU A 34 20.02 -113.30 -42.82
C GLU A 34 20.26 -111.97 -42.10
N ASN A 35 19.19 -111.26 -41.77
CA ASN A 35 19.29 -110.10 -40.87
C ASN A 35 19.78 -110.55 -39.50
N GLU A 36 20.45 -109.65 -38.77
CA GLU A 36 21.07 -109.91 -37.46
C GLU A 36 22.20 -110.96 -37.42
N ALA A 37 22.43 -111.73 -38.50
CA ALA A 37 23.53 -112.69 -38.69
C ALA A 37 24.95 -112.05 -38.76
N GLY A 38 25.16 -110.90 -38.11
CA GLY A 38 26.46 -110.33 -37.83
C GLY A 38 27.17 -109.59 -38.97
N LYS A 39 26.60 -109.48 -40.17
CA LYS A 39 27.24 -108.82 -41.34
C LYS A 39 27.92 -107.47 -41.01
N SER A 40 27.21 -106.54 -40.38
CA SER A 40 27.76 -105.23 -39.97
C SER A 40 28.70 -105.32 -38.75
N THR A 41 28.56 -106.35 -37.92
CA THR A 41 29.51 -106.67 -36.83
C THR A 41 30.85 -107.11 -37.41
N THR A 42 30.86 -107.87 -38.50
CA THR A 42 32.07 -108.25 -39.25
C THR A 42 32.79 -107.03 -39.82
N MET A 43 32.06 -106.06 -40.39
CA MET A 43 32.66 -104.80 -40.85
C MET A 43 33.31 -104.03 -39.69
N SER A 44 32.58 -103.84 -38.57
CA SER A 44 33.16 -103.24 -37.36
C SER A 44 34.27 -104.07 -36.72
N ALA A 45 34.37 -105.38 -37.01
CA ALA A 45 35.49 -106.20 -36.53
C ALA A 45 36.76 -105.87 -37.30
N ILE A 46 36.67 -105.61 -38.61
CA ILE A 46 37.81 -105.17 -39.43
C ILE A 46 38.24 -103.75 -39.00
N GLU A 47 37.30 -102.83 -38.78
CA GLU A 47 37.60 -101.47 -38.29
C GLU A 47 38.33 -101.49 -36.93
N ASP A 48 37.81 -102.24 -35.96
CA ASP A 48 38.40 -102.29 -34.61
C ASP A 48 39.67 -103.15 -34.54
N LEU A 49 39.79 -104.18 -35.39
CA LEU A 49 41.03 -104.94 -35.60
C LEU A 49 42.15 -104.04 -36.10
N LEU A 50 41.88 -103.13 -37.04
CA LEU A 50 42.89 -102.25 -37.62
C LEU A 50 43.21 -101.04 -36.73
N PHE A 51 42.20 -100.40 -36.13
CA PHE A 51 42.38 -99.11 -35.43
C PHE A 51 42.15 -99.11 -33.91
N GLY A 52 41.71 -100.22 -33.33
CA GLY A 52 41.47 -100.37 -31.89
C GLY A 52 39.99 -100.54 -31.55
N ILE A 53 39.68 -101.48 -30.64
CA ILE A 53 38.33 -101.61 -30.06
C ILE A 53 38.12 -100.42 -29.11
N PRO A 54 37.16 -99.50 -29.38
CA PRO A 54 37.05 -98.25 -28.64
C PRO A 54 36.59 -98.47 -27.19
N GLY A 55 37.00 -97.54 -26.31
CA GLY A 55 36.73 -97.58 -24.87
C GLY A 55 35.24 -97.74 -24.54
N GLN A 56 34.38 -97.01 -25.26
CA GLN A 56 32.98 -97.37 -25.43
C GLN A 56 32.84 -98.08 -26.79
N SER A 57 32.49 -99.36 -26.78
CA SER A 57 32.18 -100.15 -27.99
C SER A 57 30.88 -100.89 -27.73
N SER A 58 29.94 -100.82 -28.67
CA SER A 58 28.66 -101.52 -28.61
C SER A 58 28.78 -103.03 -28.88
N ARG A 59 29.98 -103.54 -29.19
CA ARG A 59 30.21 -104.95 -29.56
C ARG A 59 30.46 -105.87 -28.35
N ASN A 60 30.05 -105.46 -27.15
CA ASN A 60 30.13 -106.24 -25.91
C ASN A 60 28.80 -106.95 -25.54
N PHE A 61 27.94 -107.24 -26.52
CA PHE A 61 26.60 -107.80 -26.31
C PHE A 61 26.61 -109.15 -25.57
N LEU A 62 27.46 -110.09 -25.98
CA LEU A 62 27.57 -111.43 -25.39
C LEU A 62 28.81 -111.61 -24.50
N HIS A 63 29.84 -110.79 -24.69
CA HIS A 63 31.15 -110.93 -24.05
C HIS A 63 31.53 -109.67 -23.28
N GLU A 64 32.03 -109.84 -22.05
CA GLU A 64 32.56 -108.72 -21.26
C GLU A 64 33.69 -107.98 -21.97
N ASN A 65 33.83 -106.68 -21.66
CA ASN A 65 34.80 -105.81 -22.32
C ASN A 65 36.25 -106.30 -22.23
N ALA A 66 36.66 -106.99 -21.15
CA ALA A 66 38.00 -107.57 -21.01
C ALA A 66 38.19 -108.88 -21.82
N ALA A 67 37.10 -109.60 -22.08
CA ALA A 67 37.08 -110.84 -22.84
C ALA A 67 37.07 -110.62 -24.37
N LEU A 68 36.77 -109.40 -24.85
CA LEU A 68 36.71 -109.08 -26.27
C LEU A 68 38.03 -109.37 -27.00
N ARG A 69 37.95 -110.19 -28.06
CA ARG A 69 39.07 -110.60 -28.93
C ARG A 69 38.62 -110.74 -30.37
N ILE A 70 39.42 -110.16 -31.28
CA ILE A 70 39.34 -110.35 -32.73
C ILE A 70 40.73 -110.82 -33.19
N GLY A 71 40.81 -111.76 -34.12
CA GLY A 71 42.06 -112.13 -34.82
C GLY A 71 41.96 -111.93 -36.32
N ALA A 72 43.09 -111.95 -37.00
CA ALA A 72 43.15 -112.07 -38.46
C ALA A 72 44.52 -112.56 -38.93
N ALA A 73 44.52 -113.21 -40.08
CA ALA A 73 45.72 -113.37 -40.90
C ALA A 73 45.72 -112.28 -41.97
N LEU A 74 46.61 -111.30 -41.84
CA LEU A 74 46.81 -110.21 -42.81
C LEU A 74 47.96 -110.55 -43.75
N GLU A 75 47.87 -110.10 -44.99
CA GLU A 75 48.83 -110.45 -46.05
C GLU A 75 49.25 -109.20 -46.84
N ARG A 76 50.54 -109.10 -47.13
CA ARG A 76 51.12 -108.04 -47.96
C ARG A 76 52.41 -108.56 -48.61
N ASP A 77 52.55 -108.35 -49.92
CA ASP A 77 53.78 -108.59 -50.68
C ASP A 77 54.37 -110.00 -50.45
N GLY A 78 53.50 -111.00 -50.29
CA GLY A 78 53.83 -112.41 -49.98
C GLY A 78 54.08 -112.74 -48.50
N ALA A 79 54.21 -111.74 -47.62
CA ALA A 79 54.39 -111.94 -46.19
C ALA A 79 53.04 -112.06 -45.45
N LEU A 80 52.95 -113.06 -44.56
CA LEU A 80 51.78 -113.33 -43.72
C LEU A 80 52.00 -112.84 -42.29
N LEU A 81 51.08 -112.04 -41.77
CA LEU A 81 51.09 -111.50 -40.41
C LEU A 81 49.79 -111.90 -39.68
N SER A 82 49.90 -112.91 -38.83
CA SER A 82 48.80 -113.33 -37.94
C SER A 82 48.79 -112.49 -36.66
N VAL A 83 47.69 -111.77 -36.43
CA VAL A 83 47.51 -110.89 -35.25
C VAL A 83 46.24 -111.22 -34.50
N ARG A 84 46.23 -110.89 -33.21
CA ARG A 84 45.01 -110.77 -32.39
C ARG A 84 44.96 -109.39 -31.78
N ARG A 85 43.75 -108.88 -31.53
CA ARG A 85 43.53 -107.61 -30.85
C ARG A 85 42.59 -107.79 -29.67
N ARG A 86 43.02 -107.27 -28.51
CA ARG A 86 42.22 -107.13 -27.29
C ARG A 86 41.73 -105.69 -27.14
N LYS A 87 40.64 -105.51 -26.40
CA LYS A 87 40.22 -104.18 -25.93
C LYS A 87 41.16 -103.69 -24.84
N GLY A 88 41.53 -102.41 -24.89
CA GLY A 88 42.46 -101.75 -23.97
C GLY A 88 43.03 -100.47 -24.57
N ASN A 89 43.84 -99.74 -23.79
CA ASN A 89 44.46 -98.48 -24.23
C ASN A 89 45.99 -98.60 -24.46
N LYS A 90 46.58 -99.75 -24.13
CA LYS A 90 48.00 -100.09 -24.32
C LYS A 90 48.11 -101.59 -24.65
N ASP A 91 49.15 -101.96 -25.38
CA ASP A 91 49.52 -103.36 -25.67
C ASP A 91 48.33 -104.19 -26.18
N THR A 92 47.58 -103.60 -27.12
CA THR A 92 46.29 -104.09 -27.64
C THR A 92 46.46 -105.11 -28.74
N LEU A 93 47.50 -104.98 -29.56
CA LEU A 93 47.86 -105.91 -30.63
C LEU A 93 48.82 -107.00 -30.13
N LEU A 94 48.44 -108.25 -30.36
CA LEU A 94 49.03 -109.48 -29.82
C LEU A 94 49.41 -110.43 -30.96
N GLY A 95 50.40 -111.29 -30.72
CA GLY A 95 50.74 -112.40 -31.61
C GLY A 95 49.81 -113.61 -31.46
N PRO A 96 50.10 -114.73 -32.16
CA PRO A 96 49.36 -115.98 -32.04
C PRO A 96 49.32 -116.52 -30.60
N ASP A 97 50.37 -116.28 -29.82
CA ASP A 97 50.57 -116.75 -28.44
C ASP A 97 49.87 -115.86 -27.38
N ASP A 98 48.97 -114.96 -27.81
CA ASP A 98 48.30 -113.92 -27.00
C ASP A 98 49.22 -112.93 -26.25
N LEU A 99 50.53 -112.98 -26.48
CA LEU A 99 51.52 -111.99 -26.00
C LEU A 99 51.52 -110.72 -26.87
N PRO A 100 51.73 -109.51 -26.29
CA PRO A 100 51.85 -108.27 -27.07
C PRO A 100 52.99 -108.28 -28.09
N LEU A 101 52.74 -107.72 -29.28
CA LEU A 101 53.81 -107.54 -30.28
C LEU A 101 54.71 -106.36 -29.90
N ALA A 102 56.02 -106.56 -29.98
CA ALA A 102 57.02 -105.59 -29.49
C ALA A 102 56.98 -104.21 -30.18
N ALA A 103 56.48 -104.13 -31.42
CA ALA A 103 56.26 -102.87 -32.15
C ALA A 103 54.81 -102.36 -32.08
N GLY A 104 53.93 -103.06 -31.35
CA GLY A 104 52.52 -102.72 -31.16
C GLY A 104 51.78 -102.41 -32.46
N ASP A 105 50.97 -101.37 -32.43
CA ASP A 105 50.17 -100.89 -33.57
C ASP A 105 51.03 -100.40 -34.75
N GLY A 106 52.33 -100.14 -34.52
CA GLY A 106 53.31 -99.86 -35.57
C GLY A 106 53.47 -101.00 -36.58
N MET A 107 53.14 -102.25 -36.21
CA MET A 107 53.07 -103.38 -37.15
C MET A 107 52.00 -103.19 -38.24
N LEU A 108 50.95 -102.41 -37.99
CA LEU A 108 49.86 -102.16 -38.93
C LEU A 108 50.10 -100.91 -39.79
N ALA A 109 50.97 -99.97 -39.36
CA ALA A 109 51.21 -98.73 -40.09
C ALA A 109 51.68 -98.94 -41.55
N PRO A 110 52.57 -99.90 -41.88
CA PRO A 110 52.91 -100.23 -43.26
C PRO A 110 51.76 -100.84 -44.06
N LEU A 111 50.84 -101.56 -43.41
CA LEU A 111 49.66 -102.15 -44.06
C LEU A 111 48.58 -101.11 -44.37
N LEU A 112 48.48 -100.08 -43.53
CA LEU A 112 47.50 -98.99 -43.61
C LEU A 112 48.00 -97.76 -44.39
N GLY A 113 49.27 -97.69 -44.77
CA GLY A 113 49.81 -96.61 -45.62
C GLY A 113 49.70 -95.21 -45.01
N GLY A 114 49.62 -95.09 -43.68
CA GLY A 114 49.42 -93.83 -42.98
C GLY A 114 47.97 -93.33 -42.90
N MET A 115 46.99 -94.11 -43.37
CA MET A 115 45.56 -93.77 -43.22
C MET A 115 45.13 -93.85 -41.74
N ASP A 116 44.35 -92.88 -41.28
CA ASP A 116 43.68 -92.93 -39.97
C ASP A 116 42.32 -93.65 -40.05
N ARG A 117 41.69 -93.88 -38.88
CA ARG A 117 40.40 -94.58 -38.78
C ARG A 117 39.29 -93.82 -39.52
N ALA A 118 39.30 -92.49 -39.51
CA ALA A 118 38.24 -91.68 -40.10
C ALA A 118 38.31 -91.69 -41.64
N PHE A 119 39.52 -91.55 -42.19
CA PHE A 119 39.80 -91.69 -43.62
C PHE A 119 39.47 -93.09 -44.12
N PHE A 120 39.92 -94.13 -43.41
CA PHE A 120 39.66 -95.52 -43.78
C PHE A 120 38.16 -95.83 -43.78
N CYS A 121 37.44 -95.44 -42.72
CA CYS A 121 36.00 -95.66 -42.63
C CYS A 121 35.22 -94.90 -43.72
N ARG A 122 35.65 -93.68 -44.07
CA ARG A 122 35.01 -92.85 -45.11
C ARG A 122 35.22 -93.39 -46.53
N MET A 123 36.36 -94.01 -46.82
CA MET A 123 36.72 -94.46 -48.17
C MET A 123 36.47 -95.95 -48.43
N PHE A 124 36.64 -96.82 -47.42
CA PHE A 124 36.64 -98.28 -47.61
C PHE A 124 35.55 -99.03 -46.84
N CYS A 125 34.86 -98.38 -45.90
CA CYS A 125 33.79 -99.01 -45.11
C CYS A 125 32.47 -98.26 -45.30
N LEU A 126 31.92 -98.37 -46.51
CA LEU A 126 30.69 -97.70 -46.91
C LEU A 126 29.46 -98.41 -46.33
N ASP A 127 28.67 -97.68 -45.56
CA ASP A 127 27.31 -98.05 -45.14
C ASP A 127 26.30 -96.95 -45.51
N HIS A 128 25.01 -97.24 -45.34
CA HIS A 128 23.93 -96.32 -45.70
C HIS A 128 23.97 -94.99 -44.92
N GLU A 129 24.41 -95.00 -43.66
CA GLU A 129 24.45 -93.79 -42.82
C GLU A 129 25.65 -92.92 -43.19
N ARG A 130 26.82 -93.53 -43.41
CA ARG A 130 28.05 -92.87 -43.86
C ARG A 130 27.89 -92.25 -45.26
N LEU A 131 27.24 -92.96 -46.19
CA LEU A 131 26.88 -92.41 -47.51
C LEU A 131 25.94 -91.20 -47.38
N ARG A 132 24.95 -91.25 -46.49
CA ARG A 132 24.04 -90.12 -46.21
C ARG A 132 24.68 -89.00 -45.38
N ALA A 133 25.77 -89.25 -44.66
CA ALA A 133 26.57 -88.20 -44.03
C ALA A 133 27.38 -87.46 -45.11
N GLY A 134 28.27 -88.16 -45.83
CA GLY A 134 29.12 -87.55 -46.85
C GLY A 134 28.35 -86.81 -47.96
N GLY A 135 27.19 -87.33 -48.38
CA GLY A 135 26.31 -86.62 -49.31
C GLY A 135 25.76 -85.30 -48.76
N ARG A 136 25.46 -85.21 -47.45
CA ARG A 136 25.05 -83.95 -46.80
C ARG A 136 26.23 -82.99 -46.66
N ASP A 137 27.40 -83.48 -46.30
CA ASP A 137 28.60 -82.66 -46.11
C ASP A 137 29.04 -82.00 -47.43
N ILE A 138 28.95 -82.73 -48.55
CA ILE A 138 29.13 -82.18 -49.91
C ILE A 138 28.10 -81.07 -50.19
N THR A 139 26.80 -81.28 -49.92
CA THR A 139 25.77 -80.25 -50.17
C THR A 139 25.88 -79.02 -49.26
N GLN A 140 26.55 -79.13 -48.10
CA GLN A 140 26.76 -77.99 -47.20
C GLN A 140 28.07 -77.22 -47.47
N ALA A 141 28.94 -77.72 -48.37
CA ALA A 141 30.19 -77.09 -48.78
C ALA A 141 31.09 -76.60 -47.61
N LYS A 142 31.02 -77.29 -46.46
CA LYS A 142 31.72 -76.91 -45.22
C LYS A 142 33.21 -77.24 -45.24
N ASP A 143 33.57 -78.34 -45.89
CA ASP A 143 34.94 -78.84 -45.97
C ASP A 143 35.55 -78.59 -47.34
N ASP A 144 36.87 -78.42 -47.36
CA ASP A 144 37.70 -78.05 -48.52
C ASP A 144 37.44 -78.96 -49.75
N ILE A 145 37.22 -80.25 -49.51
CA ILE A 145 36.93 -81.25 -50.55
C ILE A 145 35.56 -81.00 -51.21
N GLY A 146 34.54 -80.60 -50.45
CA GLY A 146 33.22 -80.30 -50.99
C GLY A 146 33.22 -79.05 -51.87
N ALA A 147 33.94 -78.02 -51.43
CA ALA A 147 34.16 -76.80 -52.20
C ALA A 147 34.99 -77.06 -53.47
N ALA A 148 36.08 -77.83 -53.37
CA ALA A 148 36.91 -78.19 -54.51
C ALA A 148 36.16 -79.02 -55.56
N LEU A 149 35.33 -79.99 -55.13
CA LEU A 149 34.53 -80.82 -56.03
C LEU A 149 33.49 -80.00 -56.79
N PHE A 150 32.82 -79.05 -56.12
CA PHE A 150 31.88 -78.12 -56.78
C PHE A 150 32.59 -77.16 -57.74
N ALA A 151 33.74 -76.60 -57.36
CA ALA A 151 34.53 -75.71 -58.22
C ALA A 151 35.01 -76.43 -59.49
N ALA A 152 35.50 -77.67 -59.36
CA ALA A 152 35.93 -78.50 -60.48
C ALA A 152 34.77 -78.96 -61.37
N GLY A 153 33.61 -79.28 -60.78
CA GLY A 153 32.43 -79.76 -61.51
C GLY A 153 31.63 -78.67 -62.24
N ALA A 154 31.66 -77.42 -61.75
CA ALA A 154 30.85 -76.33 -62.29
C ALA A 154 31.65 -75.26 -63.07
N GLY A 155 32.98 -75.19 -62.91
CA GLY A 155 33.83 -74.20 -63.57
C GLY A 155 33.66 -72.75 -63.08
N VAL A 156 32.85 -72.52 -62.05
CA VAL A 156 32.56 -71.18 -61.50
C VAL A 156 33.53 -70.83 -60.37
N SER A 157 34.56 -70.05 -60.68
CA SER A 157 35.35 -69.34 -59.67
C SER A 157 34.57 -68.15 -59.10
N GLY A 158 34.87 -67.75 -57.85
CA GLY A 158 34.29 -66.54 -57.21
C GLY A 158 32.90 -66.68 -56.57
N LEU A 159 32.29 -67.88 -56.53
CA LEU A 159 31.00 -68.09 -55.84
C LEU A 159 31.07 -67.74 -54.35
N ARG A 160 32.19 -68.08 -53.69
CA ARG A 160 32.41 -67.78 -52.25
C ARG A 160 32.38 -66.29 -51.95
N ASP A 161 32.92 -65.47 -52.83
CA ASP A 161 33.07 -64.03 -52.60
C ASP A 161 31.74 -63.29 -52.82
N ARG A 162 30.91 -63.78 -53.76
CA ARG A 162 29.51 -63.33 -53.89
C ARG A 162 28.66 -63.68 -52.67
N LEU A 163 28.80 -64.90 -52.15
CA LEU A 163 28.11 -65.31 -50.92
C LEU A 163 28.56 -64.48 -49.70
N GLY A 164 29.88 -64.21 -49.59
CA GLY A 164 30.43 -63.32 -48.57
C GLY A 164 29.87 -61.89 -48.65
N ALA A 165 29.78 -61.32 -49.86
CA ALA A 165 29.20 -60.00 -50.09
C ALA A 165 27.71 -59.94 -49.71
N MET A 166 26.92 -60.94 -50.13
CA MET A 166 25.49 -61.05 -49.75
C MET A 166 25.31 -61.20 -48.23
N GLN A 167 26.17 -61.96 -47.56
CA GLN A 167 26.13 -62.12 -46.11
C GLN A 167 26.46 -60.81 -45.37
N ALA A 168 27.42 -60.02 -45.88
CA ALA A 168 27.77 -58.71 -45.34
C ALA A 168 26.68 -57.66 -45.58
N GLU A 169 26.03 -57.67 -46.75
CA GLU A 169 24.87 -56.81 -47.03
C GLU A 169 23.69 -57.15 -46.12
N ALA A 170 23.38 -58.44 -45.95
CA ALA A 170 22.33 -58.89 -45.04
C ALA A 170 22.58 -58.44 -43.59
N ASP A 171 23.80 -58.60 -43.07
CA ASP A 171 24.15 -58.16 -41.72
C ASP A 171 24.09 -56.62 -41.58
N GLY A 172 24.47 -55.87 -42.63
CA GLY A 172 24.31 -54.41 -42.68
C GLY A 172 22.88 -53.90 -42.81
N LEU A 173 21.93 -54.76 -43.21
CA LEU A 173 20.50 -54.46 -43.21
C LEU A 173 19.89 -54.75 -41.83
N TRP A 174 19.98 -55.99 -41.35
CA TRP A 174 19.36 -56.44 -40.11
C TRP A 174 19.98 -57.73 -39.54
N ALA A 175 20.04 -57.81 -38.21
CA ALA A 175 20.25 -59.05 -37.48
C ALA A 175 19.59 -58.95 -36.10
N SER A 176 19.30 -60.08 -35.45
CA SER A 176 18.63 -60.17 -34.14
C SER A 176 19.26 -59.32 -33.01
N ARG A 177 20.57 -59.08 -33.05
CA ARG A 177 21.26 -58.16 -32.13
C ARG A 177 21.27 -56.73 -32.69
N LYS A 178 20.77 -55.76 -31.92
CA LYS A 178 20.85 -54.33 -32.27
C LYS A 178 22.30 -53.86 -32.42
N ALA A 179 22.58 -53.13 -33.49
CA ALA A 179 23.88 -52.50 -33.77
C ALA A 179 23.68 -51.22 -34.62
N GLY A 180 24.43 -50.16 -34.31
CA GLY A 180 24.20 -48.82 -34.87
C GLY A 180 24.49 -48.67 -36.38
N HIS A 181 25.23 -49.59 -37.00
CA HIS A 181 25.49 -49.58 -38.45
C HIS A 181 24.32 -50.17 -39.27
N ARG A 182 23.35 -50.83 -38.64
CA ARG A 182 22.29 -51.59 -39.33
C ARG A 182 21.13 -50.69 -39.71
N LYS A 183 20.79 -50.65 -41.00
CA LYS A 183 19.78 -49.72 -41.55
C LYS A 183 18.41 -49.84 -40.89
N TYR A 184 17.97 -51.05 -40.53
CA TYR A 184 16.70 -51.25 -39.81
C TYR A 184 16.65 -50.48 -38.49
N TYR A 185 17.67 -50.61 -37.65
CA TYR A 185 17.66 -50.01 -36.30
C TYR A 185 17.77 -48.48 -36.35
N GLN A 186 18.46 -47.92 -37.35
CA GLN A 186 18.47 -46.49 -37.61
C GLN A 186 17.08 -45.95 -38.00
N ALA A 187 16.30 -46.73 -38.75
CA ALA A 187 14.92 -46.37 -39.09
C ALA A 187 13.96 -46.56 -37.89
N GLU A 188 14.13 -47.62 -37.11
CA GLU A 188 13.34 -47.90 -35.91
C GLU A 188 13.52 -46.81 -34.83
N ASP A 189 14.74 -46.33 -34.61
CA ASP A 189 15.02 -45.28 -33.64
C ASP A 189 14.47 -43.91 -34.11
N ARG A 190 14.63 -43.56 -35.40
CA ARG A 190 13.99 -42.37 -35.99
C ARG A 190 12.46 -42.38 -35.90
N LEU A 191 11.84 -43.55 -36.06
CA LEU A 191 10.39 -43.70 -35.88
C LEU A 191 9.99 -43.43 -34.42
N LYS A 192 10.75 -43.93 -33.45
CA LYS A 192 10.50 -43.68 -32.02
C LYS A 192 10.72 -42.21 -31.63
N GLU A 193 11.72 -41.56 -32.21
CA GLU A 193 11.96 -40.11 -32.06
C GLU A 193 10.78 -39.30 -32.63
N ALA A 194 10.30 -39.64 -33.82
CA ALA A 194 9.13 -39.01 -34.44
C ALA A 194 7.83 -39.24 -33.63
N ASP A 195 7.59 -40.48 -33.17
CA ASP A 195 6.45 -40.81 -32.28
C ASP A 195 6.52 -40.05 -30.95
N ALA A 196 7.71 -39.89 -30.37
CA ALA A 196 7.92 -39.15 -29.14
C ALA A 196 7.66 -37.65 -29.34
N ALA A 197 8.18 -37.05 -30.42
CA ALA A 197 7.93 -35.66 -30.78
C ALA A 197 6.43 -35.41 -31.05
N LEU A 198 5.78 -36.30 -31.81
CA LEU A 198 4.34 -36.23 -32.08
C LEU A 198 3.53 -36.26 -30.78
N ARG A 199 3.88 -37.13 -29.82
CA ARG A 199 3.23 -37.21 -28.51
C ARG A 199 3.51 -36.00 -27.60
N GLN A 200 4.65 -35.34 -27.75
CA GLN A 200 4.98 -34.11 -27.00
C GLN A 200 4.22 -32.89 -27.55
N HIS A 201 4.07 -32.78 -28.87
CA HIS A 201 3.39 -31.66 -29.52
C HIS A 201 1.87 -31.85 -29.66
N THR A 202 1.35 -33.08 -29.55
CA THR A 202 -0.09 -33.35 -29.53
C THR A 202 -0.66 -33.11 -28.14
N VAL A 203 -1.46 -32.05 -27.98
CA VAL A 203 -2.27 -31.87 -26.76
C VAL A 203 -3.38 -32.92 -26.75
N SER A 204 -3.36 -33.82 -25.76
CA SER A 204 -4.43 -34.82 -25.60
C SER A 204 -5.73 -34.18 -25.13
N VAL A 205 -6.88 -34.82 -25.44
CA VAL A 205 -8.20 -34.33 -25.04
C VAL A 205 -8.29 -34.12 -23.52
N ASN A 206 -7.77 -35.07 -22.73
CA ASN A 206 -7.71 -34.97 -21.28
C ASN A 206 -6.89 -33.75 -20.82
N LYS A 207 -5.69 -33.55 -21.38
CA LYS A 207 -4.83 -32.41 -21.00
C LYS A 207 -5.42 -31.07 -21.43
N TRP A 208 -6.17 -31.03 -22.53
CA TRP A 208 -6.97 -29.86 -22.90
C TRP A 208 -8.15 -29.62 -21.95
N GLN A 209 -8.83 -30.68 -21.50
CA GLN A 209 -9.91 -30.59 -20.50
C GLN A 209 -9.39 -30.10 -19.15
N GLU A 210 -8.27 -30.64 -18.65
CA GLU A 210 -7.58 -30.19 -17.43
C GLU A 210 -7.16 -28.72 -17.51
N LEU A 211 -6.49 -28.32 -18.60
CA LEU A 211 -6.08 -26.93 -18.80
C LEU A 211 -7.29 -25.99 -18.95
N LYS A 212 -8.39 -26.47 -19.56
CA LYS A 212 -9.61 -25.69 -19.69
C LYS A 212 -10.34 -25.56 -18.35
N SER A 213 -10.48 -26.61 -17.54
CA SER A 213 -11.13 -26.50 -16.23
C SER A 213 -10.34 -25.57 -15.32
N ALA A 214 -9.01 -25.68 -15.30
CA ALA A 214 -8.15 -24.75 -14.55
C ALA A 214 -8.27 -23.29 -15.04
N PHE A 215 -8.44 -23.06 -16.35
CA PHE A 215 -8.70 -21.73 -16.90
C PHE A 215 -10.09 -21.20 -16.52
N ASP A 216 -11.14 -22.00 -16.66
CA ASP A 216 -12.52 -21.60 -16.35
C ASP A 216 -12.71 -21.39 -14.82
N GLU A 217 -12.04 -22.19 -13.97
CA GLU A 217 -11.95 -21.98 -12.51
C GLU A 217 -11.20 -20.69 -12.15
N ALA A 218 -9.99 -20.49 -12.69
CA ALA A 218 -9.20 -19.27 -12.43
C ALA A 218 -9.94 -18.01 -12.90
N ARG A 219 -10.64 -18.09 -14.04
CA ARG A 219 -11.50 -17.01 -14.54
C ARG A 219 -12.71 -16.77 -13.63
N GLY A 220 -13.33 -17.83 -13.11
CA GLY A 220 -14.39 -17.72 -12.11
C GLY A 220 -13.92 -16.99 -10.84
N LEU A 221 -12.72 -17.31 -10.35
CA LEU A 221 -12.09 -16.63 -9.22
C LEU A 221 -11.77 -15.16 -9.52
N CYS A 222 -11.25 -14.83 -10.70
CA CYS A 222 -11.04 -13.42 -11.09
C CYS A 222 -12.35 -12.64 -11.11
N ASN A 223 -13.40 -13.15 -11.76
CA ASN A 223 -14.71 -12.48 -11.82
C ASN A 223 -15.31 -12.27 -10.41
N GLN A 224 -15.12 -13.23 -9.50
CA GLN A 224 -15.57 -13.14 -8.11
C GLN A 224 -14.82 -12.05 -7.34
N ILE A 225 -13.50 -12.00 -7.47
CA ILE A 225 -12.64 -10.98 -6.83
C ILE A 225 -12.93 -9.58 -7.39
N GLU A 226 -13.16 -9.44 -8.70
CA GLU A 226 -13.57 -8.17 -9.32
C GLU A 226 -14.89 -7.65 -8.71
N LYS A 227 -15.88 -8.54 -8.53
CA LYS A 227 -17.16 -8.20 -7.89
C LYS A 227 -17.01 -7.83 -6.41
N GLU A 228 -16.17 -8.53 -5.65
CA GLU A 228 -15.84 -8.18 -4.26
C GLU A 228 -15.13 -6.81 -4.15
N ILE A 229 -14.27 -6.47 -5.12
CA ILE A 229 -13.64 -5.15 -5.23
C ILE A 229 -14.70 -4.07 -5.52
N GLU A 230 -15.64 -4.28 -6.45
CA GLU A 230 -16.72 -3.32 -6.73
C GLU A 230 -17.61 -3.08 -5.49
N GLU A 231 -17.98 -4.15 -4.78
CA GLU A 231 -18.79 -4.06 -3.55
C GLU A 231 -18.05 -3.29 -2.44
N HIS A 232 -16.77 -3.60 -2.20
CA HIS A 232 -15.96 -2.90 -1.20
C HIS A 232 -15.63 -1.44 -1.59
N VAL A 233 -15.43 -1.13 -2.87
CA VAL A 233 -15.25 0.26 -3.35
C VAL A 233 -16.54 1.07 -3.16
N SER A 234 -17.70 0.47 -3.46
CA SER A 234 -19.01 1.08 -3.21
C SER A 234 -19.25 1.35 -1.71
N GLU A 235 -18.90 0.39 -0.85
CA GLU A 235 -18.98 0.57 0.60
C GLU A 235 -18.00 1.62 1.14
N LEU A 236 -16.77 1.67 0.63
CA LEU A 236 -15.79 2.70 0.98
C LEU A 236 -16.27 4.10 0.54
N ALA A 237 -16.88 4.22 -0.64
CA ALA A 237 -17.51 5.47 -1.10
C ALA A 237 -18.69 5.89 -0.19
N LYS A 238 -19.54 4.94 0.23
CA LYS A 238 -20.62 5.15 1.20
C LYS A 238 -20.09 5.61 2.56
N ILE A 239 -19.10 4.92 3.13
CA ILE A 239 -18.51 5.21 4.44
C ILE A 239 -17.74 6.54 4.43
N SER A 240 -16.98 6.83 3.38
CA SER A 240 -16.27 8.11 3.25
C SER A 240 -17.22 9.30 3.10
N ARG A 241 -18.33 9.15 2.35
CA ARG A 241 -19.41 10.14 2.30
C ARG A 241 -20.02 10.38 3.68
N VAL A 242 -20.36 9.32 4.42
CA VAL A 242 -20.86 9.43 5.80
C VAL A 242 -19.84 10.13 6.70
N ARG A 243 -18.56 9.70 6.69
CA ARG A 243 -17.49 10.29 7.51
C ARG A 243 -17.24 11.78 7.21
N ARG A 244 -17.40 12.21 5.95
CA ARG A 244 -17.29 13.61 5.54
C ARG A 244 -18.39 14.49 6.13
N VAL A 245 -19.63 13.99 6.21
CA VAL A 245 -20.79 14.79 6.68
C VAL A 245 -21.13 14.57 8.16
N TYR A 246 -20.69 13.47 8.77
CA TYR A 246 -21.10 13.02 10.11
C TYR A 246 -21.02 14.11 11.18
N ARG A 247 -19.93 14.89 11.24
CA ARG A 247 -19.80 15.99 12.21
C ARG A 247 -20.81 17.11 11.96
N GLY A 248 -21.11 17.43 10.71
CA GLY A 248 -22.10 18.43 10.33
C GLY A 248 -23.53 17.97 10.61
N VAL A 249 -23.87 16.73 10.25
CA VAL A 249 -25.19 16.15 10.54
C VAL A 249 -25.42 16.01 12.04
N ARG A 250 -24.41 15.55 12.80
CA ARG A 250 -24.52 15.49 14.27
C ARG A 250 -24.69 16.88 14.88
N ARG A 251 -23.91 17.88 14.44
CA ARG A 251 -24.05 19.25 14.97
C ARG A 251 -25.38 19.90 14.54
N LEU A 252 -25.92 19.55 13.38
CA LEU A 252 -27.28 19.93 12.99
C LEU A 252 -28.31 19.32 13.94
N GLN A 253 -28.25 18.01 14.23
CA GLN A 253 -29.17 17.37 15.19
C GLN A 253 -29.03 17.93 16.62
N GLU A 254 -27.81 18.25 17.05
CA GLU A 254 -27.56 18.94 18.32
C GLU A 254 -28.25 20.32 18.32
N ILE A 255 -28.08 21.14 17.27
CA ILE A 255 -28.70 22.46 17.14
C ILE A 255 -30.23 22.39 16.98
N GLU A 256 -30.75 21.42 16.23
CA GLU A 256 -32.20 21.17 16.10
C GLU A 256 -32.82 20.80 17.46
N THR A 257 -32.09 20.05 18.29
CA THR A 257 -32.51 19.76 19.68
C THR A 257 -32.42 21.02 20.55
N GLU A 258 -31.31 21.77 20.49
CA GLU A 258 -31.15 23.06 21.19
C GLU A 258 -32.28 24.06 20.84
N ILE A 259 -32.74 24.09 19.58
CA ILE A 259 -33.86 24.94 19.11
C ILE A 259 -35.20 24.43 19.63
N VAL A 260 -35.44 23.12 19.68
CA VAL A 260 -36.67 22.55 20.25
C VAL A 260 -36.74 22.77 21.77
N ASP A 261 -35.62 22.62 22.47
CA ASP A 261 -35.52 22.85 23.92
C ASP A 261 -35.68 24.33 24.30
N LEU A 262 -35.27 25.26 23.42
CA LEU A 262 -35.54 26.71 23.56
C LEU A 262 -37.04 27.06 23.41
N GLY A 263 -37.83 26.20 22.74
CA GLY A 263 -39.28 26.35 22.61
C GLY A 263 -39.72 27.63 21.90
N ALA A 264 -40.79 28.26 22.41
CA ALA A 264 -41.37 29.48 21.85
C ALA A 264 -40.59 30.73 22.32
N VAL A 265 -39.48 31.05 21.66
CA VAL A 265 -38.71 32.27 21.92
C VAL A 265 -39.53 33.51 21.52
N VAL A 266 -39.79 34.39 22.49
CA VAL A 266 -40.38 35.72 22.25
C VAL A 266 -39.24 36.72 22.10
N GLU A 267 -39.16 37.40 20.95
CA GLU A 267 -38.23 38.51 20.76
C GLU A 267 -38.66 39.68 21.65
N LEU A 268 -37.84 39.99 22.66
CA LEU A 268 -38.06 41.14 23.54
C LEU A 268 -37.58 42.44 22.87
N PRO A 269 -38.28 43.57 23.07
CA PRO A 269 -37.80 44.89 22.67
C PRO A 269 -36.38 45.21 23.18
N PRO A 270 -35.59 46.04 22.48
CA PRO A 270 -34.21 46.35 22.87
C PRO A 270 -34.10 47.09 24.21
N ASP A 271 -35.19 47.72 24.65
CA ASP A 271 -35.37 48.42 25.93
C ASP A 271 -36.01 47.54 27.01
N ALA A 272 -36.35 46.27 26.73
CA ALA A 272 -37.05 45.38 27.68
C ALA A 272 -36.25 45.10 28.96
N ALA A 273 -34.92 45.18 28.93
CA ALA A 273 -34.09 45.12 30.12
C ALA A 273 -34.36 46.32 31.06
N SER A 274 -34.43 47.54 30.50
CA SER A 274 -34.77 48.75 31.25
C SER A 274 -36.23 48.76 31.70
N GLN A 275 -37.17 48.30 30.86
CA GLN A 275 -38.57 48.13 31.28
C GLN A 275 -38.70 47.12 32.44
N PHE A 276 -37.90 46.04 32.45
CA PHE A 276 -37.88 45.07 33.54
C PHE A 276 -37.25 45.65 34.82
N GLU A 277 -36.14 46.39 34.71
CA GLU A 277 -35.51 47.06 35.85
C GLU A 277 -36.43 48.13 36.45
N GLU A 278 -37.09 48.94 35.62
CA GLU A 278 -38.07 49.94 36.03
C GLU A 278 -39.28 49.28 36.71
N ALA A 279 -39.93 48.29 36.07
CA ALA A 279 -41.07 47.58 36.64
C ALA A 279 -40.73 46.79 37.92
N SER A 280 -39.51 46.25 38.03
CA SER A 280 -39.02 45.58 39.24
C SER A 280 -38.78 46.58 40.37
N GLY A 281 -38.20 47.75 40.07
CA GLY A 281 -38.06 48.86 41.00
C GLY A 281 -39.40 49.42 41.48
N ASP A 282 -40.36 49.60 40.56
CA ASP A 282 -41.72 50.04 40.87
C ASP A 282 -42.49 49.03 41.72
N ASN A 283 -42.33 47.73 41.43
CA ASN A 283 -42.92 46.67 42.24
C ASN A 283 -42.31 46.64 43.65
N ALA A 284 -40.99 46.74 43.79
CA ALA A 284 -40.34 46.83 45.11
C ALA A 284 -40.79 48.08 45.89
N ALA A 285 -40.89 49.23 45.22
CA ALA A 285 -41.41 50.46 45.81
C ALA A 285 -42.90 50.38 46.16
N ALA A 286 -43.70 49.62 45.40
CA ALA A 286 -45.09 49.32 45.72
C ALA A 286 -45.21 48.38 46.93
N GLU A 287 -44.35 47.36 47.04
CA GLU A 287 -44.35 46.40 48.14
C GLU A 287 -43.93 47.06 49.48
N VAL A 288 -42.96 47.98 49.45
CA VAL A 288 -42.61 48.84 50.60
C VAL A 288 -43.77 49.77 51.01
N ARG A 289 -44.53 50.32 50.03
CA ARG A 289 -45.75 51.09 50.35
C ARG A 289 -46.84 50.20 50.95
N ILE A 290 -47.02 48.99 50.45
CA ILE A 290 -48.00 48.01 50.94
C ILE A 290 -47.67 47.56 52.37
N SER A 291 -46.39 47.32 52.72
CA SER A 291 -46.01 46.98 54.09
C SER A 291 -46.26 48.15 55.06
N ALA A 292 -45.85 49.38 54.69
CA ALA A 292 -46.10 50.58 55.48
C ALA A 292 -47.61 50.84 55.71
N PHE A 293 -48.45 50.69 54.68
CA PHE A 293 -49.90 50.84 54.84
C PHE A 293 -50.51 49.71 55.68
N ARG A 294 -50.01 48.46 55.59
CA ARG A 294 -50.44 47.37 56.48
C ARG A 294 -50.10 47.65 57.95
N GLU A 295 -48.93 48.23 58.23
CA GLU A 295 -48.51 48.62 59.58
C GLU A 295 -49.35 49.78 60.14
N GLN A 296 -49.68 50.78 59.31
CA GLN A 296 -50.62 51.85 59.66
C GLN A 296 -52.03 51.30 59.94
N ILE A 297 -52.54 50.39 59.10
CA ILE A 297 -53.84 49.74 59.32
C ILE A 297 -53.84 48.91 60.61
N ALA A 298 -52.74 48.21 60.91
CA ALA A 298 -52.59 47.47 62.17
C ALA A 298 -52.61 48.41 63.39
N THR A 299 -51.91 49.54 63.31
CA THR A 299 -51.85 50.55 64.38
C THR A 299 -53.21 51.21 64.62
N ILE A 300 -53.88 51.65 63.56
CA ILE A 300 -55.25 52.20 63.65
C ILE A 300 -56.23 51.13 64.15
N GLY A 301 -56.02 49.86 63.79
CA GLY A 301 -56.78 48.73 64.32
C GLY A 301 -56.62 48.53 65.83
N THR A 302 -55.41 48.69 66.38
CA THR A 302 -55.19 48.61 67.84
C THR A 302 -55.69 49.87 68.56
N GLU A 303 -55.58 51.06 67.96
CA GLU A 303 -56.18 52.29 68.48
C GLU A 303 -57.70 52.15 68.60
N ILE A 304 -58.40 51.75 67.52
CA ILE A 304 -59.84 51.50 67.51
C ILE A 304 -60.23 50.44 68.54
N SER A 305 -59.47 49.35 68.65
CA SER A 305 -59.72 48.28 69.63
C SER A 305 -59.46 48.72 71.08
N GLY A 306 -58.69 49.79 71.29
CA GLY A 306 -58.43 50.40 72.59
C GLY A 306 -59.44 51.47 73.02
N LEU A 307 -60.37 51.87 72.14
CA LEU A 307 -61.41 52.84 72.46
C LEU A 307 -62.49 52.23 73.38
N VAL A 308 -62.35 52.47 74.68
CA VAL A 308 -63.42 52.19 75.66
C VAL A 308 -64.51 53.26 75.52
N VAL A 309 -65.62 52.89 74.89
CA VAL A 309 -66.81 53.74 74.77
C VAL A 309 -67.67 53.59 76.04
N ASP A 310 -67.96 54.72 76.70
CA ASP A 310 -68.93 54.77 77.79
C ASP A 310 -70.34 55.00 77.23
N ASP A 311 -71.06 53.90 77.00
CA ASP A 311 -72.45 53.93 76.52
C ASP A 311 -73.40 54.67 77.49
N GLY A 312 -73.06 54.76 78.79
CA GLY A 312 -73.82 55.54 79.78
C GLY A 312 -73.75 57.04 79.50
N VAL A 313 -72.57 57.55 79.14
CA VAL A 313 -72.39 58.94 78.70
C VAL A 313 -73.12 59.21 77.38
N LEU A 314 -73.06 58.26 76.43
CA LEU A 314 -73.78 58.38 75.14
C LEU A 314 -75.30 58.40 75.33
N LEU A 315 -75.86 57.56 76.22
CA LEU A 315 -77.30 57.53 76.51
C LEU A 315 -77.84 58.90 76.96
N HIS A 316 -77.00 59.68 77.65
CA HIS A 316 -77.34 61.02 78.15
C HIS A 316 -76.93 62.18 77.22
N GLN A 317 -76.43 61.93 75.99
CA GLN A 317 -75.97 62.98 75.06
C GLN A 317 -76.99 64.14 74.91
N THR A 318 -78.25 63.81 74.63
CA THR A 318 -79.31 64.80 74.39
C THR A 318 -79.61 65.67 75.63
N GLU A 319 -79.43 65.10 76.83
CA GLU A 319 -79.59 65.79 78.12
C GLU A 319 -78.38 66.70 78.41
N ILE A 320 -77.17 66.21 78.19
CA ILE A 320 -75.91 66.95 78.33
C ILE A 320 -75.89 68.16 77.38
N GLU A 321 -76.24 67.97 76.11
CA GLU A 321 -76.36 69.05 75.14
C GLU A 321 -77.44 70.08 75.54
N ARG A 322 -78.59 69.62 76.05
CA ARG A 322 -79.68 70.48 76.53
C ARG A 322 -79.23 71.33 77.72
N LEU A 323 -78.51 70.73 78.67
CA LEU A 323 -77.98 71.42 79.85
C LEU A 323 -76.87 72.42 79.48
N SER A 324 -75.97 72.05 78.57
CA SER A 324 -74.94 72.94 78.03
C SER A 324 -75.55 74.18 77.37
N LYS A 325 -76.46 73.98 76.40
CA LYS A 325 -77.16 75.08 75.69
C LYS A 325 -77.95 75.98 76.66
N ARG A 326 -78.57 75.41 77.70
CA ARG A 326 -79.33 76.16 78.72
C ARG A 326 -78.43 76.91 79.73
N SER A 327 -77.24 76.39 80.03
CA SER A 327 -76.24 77.05 80.88
C SER A 327 -75.78 78.38 80.27
N ILE A 328 -75.49 78.38 78.97
CA ILE A 328 -75.06 79.57 78.20
C ILE A 328 -76.16 80.67 78.19
N GLN A 329 -77.43 80.27 78.13
CA GLN A 329 -78.57 81.20 78.17
C GLN A 329 -78.82 81.77 79.57
N LEU A 330 -78.57 80.98 80.62
CA LEU A 330 -78.73 81.41 82.01
C LEU A 330 -77.56 82.29 82.51
N SER A 331 -76.33 82.05 82.04
CA SER A 331 -75.17 82.89 82.40
C SER A 331 -75.26 84.29 81.79
N SER A 332 -75.58 84.39 80.49
CA SER A 332 -75.78 85.65 79.78
C SER A 332 -76.94 86.47 80.35
N GLY A 333 -78.12 85.88 80.54
CA GLY A 333 -79.28 86.56 81.14
C GLY A 333 -79.06 87.08 82.57
N ARG A 334 -78.18 86.42 83.35
CA ARG A 334 -77.85 86.83 84.73
C ARG A 334 -76.82 87.97 84.78
N ALA A 335 -76.01 88.13 83.75
CA ALA A 335 -75.01 89.21 83.64
C ALA A 335 -75.59 90.55 83.18
N ASP A 336 -76.61 90.53 82.29
CA ASP A 336 -77.19 91.74 81.71
C ASP A 336 -78.26 92.42 82.61
N LEU A 337 -78.87 91.68 83.54
CA LEU A 337 -79.96 92.19 84.38
C LEU A 337 -79.61 93.46 85.20
N PRO A 338 -78.40 93.62 85.79
CA PRO A 338 -78.01 94.86 86.46
C PRO A 338 -77.88 96.04 85.48
N LYS A 339 -77.26 95.82 84.30
CA LYS A 339 -77.15 96.85 83.25
C LYS A 339 -78.52 97.37 82.84
N ARG A 340 -79.45 96.48 82.51
CA ARG A 340 -80.81 96.87 82.08
C ARG A 340 -81.58 97.70 83.12
N ARG A 341 -81.35 97.46 84.42
CA ARG A 341 -81.94 98.27 85.49
C ARG A 341 -81.31 99.66 85.61
N VAL A 342 -79.99 99.77 85.43
CA VAL A 342 -79.30 101.07 85.40
C VAL A 342 -79.67 101.88 84.15
N GLU A 343 -79.75 101.23 82.98
CA GLU A 343 -80.22 101.84 81.73
C GLU A 343 -81.64 102.40 81.86
N LEU A 344 -82.57 101.66 82.46
CA LEU A 344 -83.95 102.11 82.68
C LEU A 344 -83.99 103.34 83.60
N ALA A 345 -83.34 103.28 84.76
CA ALA A 345 -83.32 104.40 85.72
C ALA A 345 -82.67 105.67 85.13
N ALA A 346 -81.61 105.52 84.35
CA ALA A 346 -80.98 106.63 83.64
C ALA A 346 -81.89 107.21 82.55
N ALA A 347 -82.61 106.38 81.79
CA ALA A 347 -83.55 106.81 80.77
C ALA A 347 -84.77 107.54 81.37
N GLU A 348 -85.28 107.08 82.51
CA GLU A 348 -86.37 107.76 83.24
C GLU A 348 -85.94 109.13 83.77
N GLU A 349 -84.74 109.27 84.31
CA GLU A 349 -84.22 110.57 84.75
C GLU A 349 -83.94 111.53 83.59
N VAL A 350 -83.43 111.04 82.46
CA VAL A 350 -83.28 111.85 81.23
C VAL A 350 -84.65 112.30 80.72
N LEU A 351 -85.66 111.43 80.72
CA LEU A 351 -87.03 111.79 80.31
C LEU A 351 -87.63 112.86 81.24
N LYS A 352 -87.49 112.73 82.56
CA LYS A 352 -87.96 113.74 83.53
C LYS A 352 -87.28 115.09 83.31
N ARG A 353 -85.95 115.12 83.10
CA ARG A 353 -85.21 116.37 82.85
C ARG A 353 -85.65 117.04 81.54
N ALA A 354 -85.74 116.29 80.44
CA ALA A 354 -86.21 116.80 79.16
C ALA A 354 -87.68 117.28 79.22
N ALA A 355 -88.52 116.63 80.04
CA ALA A 355 -89.88 117.09 80.30
C ALA A 355 -89.93 118.41 81.10
N ILE A 356 -89.07 118.57 82.11
CA ILE A 356 -88.96 119.83 82.88
C ILE A 356 -88.51 120.99 81.97
N GLU A 357 -87.57 120.77 81.07
CA GLU A 357 -87.15 121.76 80.05
C GLU A 357 -88.30 122.16 79.09
N LEU A 358 -89.26 121.26 78.86
CA LEU A 358 -90.48 121.50 78.08
C LEU A 358 -91.68 121.98 78.93
N GLY A 359 -91.48 122.22 80.23
CA GLY A 359 -92.52 122.67 81.16
C GLY A 359 -93.57 121.60 81.50
N TRP A 360 -93.27 120.32 81.28
CA TRP A 360 -94.19 119.21 81.54
C TRP A 360 -93.89 118.53 82.87
N THR A 361 -94.91 118.38 83.71
CA THR A 361 -94.87 117.68 85.00
C THR A 361 -95.89 116.53 85.01
N GLY A 362 -95.52 115.43 85.66
CA GLY A 362 -96.29 114.18 85.69
C GLY A 362 -95.39 112.98 86.02
N SER A 363 -95.97 111.77 85.99
CA SER A 363 -95.22 110.52 86.01
C SER A 363 -94.60 110.21 84.63
N VAL A 364 -93.69 109.23 84.59
CA VAL A 364 -93.07 108.76 83.33
C VAL A 364 -94.12 108.32 82.29
N ALA A 365 -95.25 107.76 82.71
CA ALA A 365 -96.34 107.38 81.81
C ALA A 365 -97.01 108.61 81.17
N ASP A 366 -97.37 109.60 81.98
CA ASP A 366 -98.06 110.83 81.55
C ASP A 366 -97.21 111.66 80.57
N LEU A 367 -95.88 111.55 80.68
CA LEU A 367 -94.92 112.20 79.78
C LEU A 367 -94.83 111.52 78.42
N VAL A 368 -94.95 110.19 78.36
CA VAL A 368 -94.83 109.42 77.10
C VAL A 368 -96.02 109.66 76.16
N GLU A 369 -97.25 109.82 76.68
CA GLU A 369 -98.43 110.12 75.85
C GLU A 369 -98.33 111.48 75.13
N ARG A 370 -97.52 112.42 75.63
CA ARG A 370 -97.35 113.76 75.03
C ARG A 370 -96.33 113.81 73.88
N ILE A 371 -95.59 112.73 73.61
CA ILE A 371 -94.48 112.74 72.64
C ILE A 371 -95.00 112.50 71.20
N PRO A 372 -94.74 113.39 70.22
CA PRO A 372 -95.21 113.22 68.84
C PRO A 372 -94.68 111.95 68.13
N PRO A 373 -95.48 111.30 67.26
CA PRO A 373 -95.09 110.05 66.59
C PRO A 373 -93.83 110.14 65.71
N ARG A 374 -92.96 109.14 65.84
CA ARG A 374 -91.61 109.05 65.23
C ARG A 374 -91.56 109.20 63.70
N ALA A 375 -92.67 108.98 62.98
CA ALA A 375 -92.72 109.09 61.51
C ALA A 375 -92.25 110.45 60.99
N LYS A 376 -92.55 111.55 61.70
CA LYS A 376 -92.10 112.91 61.31
C LYS A 376 -90.63 113.20 61.63
N VAL A 377 -89.98 112.38 62.47
CA VAL A 377 -88.60 112.56 62.91
C VAL A 377 -87.60 111.76 62.06
N ALA A 378 -88.05 110.65 61.46
CA ALA A 378 -87.18 109.74 60.69
C ALA A 378 -86.53 110.41 59.46
N ALA A 379 -87.27 111.26 58.73
CA ALA A 379 -86.81 111.89 57.49
C ALA A 379 -85.54 112.75 57.67
N VAL A 380 -85.39 113.42 58.82
CA VAL A 380 -84.26 114.32 59.10
C VAL A 380 -82.95 113.55 59.31
N ARG A 381 -83.00 112.30 59.81
CA ARG A 381 -81.78 111.53 60.14
C ARG A 381 -81.09 110.91 58.93
N GLY A 382 -81.81 110.64 57.84
CA GLY A 382 -81.25 109.97 56.65
C GLY A 382 -80.16 110.77 55.92
N LEU A 383 -80.21 112.11 56.00
CA LEU A 383 -79.27 112.99 55.29
C LEU A 383 -77.87 113.10 55.93
N LEU A 384 -77.70 112.67 57.19
CA LEU A 384 -76.44 112.82 57.92
C LEU A 384 -75.48 111.63 57.77
N THR A 385 -76.00 110.43 57.51
CA THR A 385 -75.20 109.19 57.52
C THR A 385 -74.27 109.06 56.30
N SER A 386 -74.62 109.67 55.16
CA SER A 386 -73.92 109.51 53.88
C SER A 386 -72.51 110.13 53.81
N ARG A 387 -72.14 110.99 54.79
CA ARG A 387 -70.84 111.67 54.85
C ARG A 387 -69.72 110.80 55.44
N GLY A 388 -70.05 109.87 56.35
CA GLY A 388 -69.03 109.15 57.14
C GLY A 388 -68.24 108.09 56.36
N SER A 389 -68.90 107.36 55.46
CA SER A 389 -68.31 106.18 54.81
C SER A 389 -67.22 106.47 53.77
N ARG A 390 -67.03 107.73 53.36
CA ARG A 390 -66.09 108.09 52.29
C ARG A 390 -64.68 108.45 52.77
N PHE A 391 -64.48 108.73 54.05
CA PHE A 391 -63.15 109.09 54.59
C PHE A 391 -62.33 107.85 54.98
N ALA A 392 -62.93 106.89 55.70
CA ALA A 392 -62.25 105.70 56.21
C ALA A 392 -61.67 104.74 55.14
N ALA A 393 -61.92 105.01 53.84
CA ALA A 393 -61.35 104.24 52.73
C ALA A 393 -59.96 104.76 52.29
N VAL A 394 -59.55 105.96 52.70
CA VAL A 394 -58.24 106.55 52.32
C VAL A 394 -57.16 106.06 53.29
N ASP A 395 -57.39 106.23 54.60
CA ASP A 395 -56.45 105.87 55.68
C ASP A 395 -55.98 104.40 55.60
N SER A 396 -56.83 103.50 55.08
CA SER A 396 -56.53 102.07 54.92
C SER A 396 -55.54 101.75 53.78
N ALA A 397 -55.29 102.67 52.86
CA ALA A 397 -54.41 102.44 51.71
C ALA A 397 -52.95 102.83 51.98
N GLU A 398 -52.72 103.86 52.80
CA GLU A 398 -51.38 104.37 53.09
C GLU A 398 -50.58 103.40 53.97
N ALA A 399 -51.20 102.85 55.02
CA ALA A 399 -50.58 101.88 55.93
C ALA A 399 -50.10 100.57 55.25
N ALA A 400 -50.67 100.20 54.10
CA ALA A 400 -50.27 99.01 53.35
C ALA A 400 -49.00 99.21 52.51
N LEU A 401 -48.60 100.46 52.24
CA LEU A 401 -47.41 100.79 51.46
C LEU A 401 -46.13 100.73 52.32
N GLU A 402 -46.25 101.11 53.60
CA GLU A 402 -45.15 101.23 54.56
C GLU A 402 -44.60 99.84 54.95
N ASP A 403 -45.47 98.92 55.35
CA ASP A 403 -45.15 97.53 55.75
C ASP A 403 -44.48 96.70 54.63
N ALA A 404 -44.69 97.06 53.37
CA ALA A 404 -44.05 96.43 52.21
C ALA A 404 -42.59 96.91 52.01
N SER A 405 -42.26 98.11 52.47
CA SER A 405 -40.95 98.75 52.24
C SER A 405 -39.85 98.21 53.15
N GLU A 406 -40.14 98.00 54.43
CA GLU A 406 -39.18 97.47 55.41
C GLU A 406 -38.70 96.05 55.05
N LYS A 407 -39.62 95.20 54.57
CA LYS A 407 -39.34 93.81 54.21
C LYS A 407 -38.34 93.68 53.06
N LEU A 408 -38.24 94.69 52.18
CA LEU A 408 -37.31 94.68 51.06
C LEU A 408 -35.88 94.98 51.53
N ALA A 409 -35.71 95.84 52.53
CA ALA A 409 -34.41 96.21 53.10
C ALA A 409 -33.74 95.05 53.88
N ASP A 410 -34.48 94.31 54.70
CA ASP A 410 -33.94 93.15 55.46
C ASP A 410 -33.38 92.06 54.54
N ILE A 411 -34.07 91.80 53.42
CA ILE A 411 -33.65 90.80 52.43
C ILE A 411 -32.36 91.23 51.72
N GLN A 412 -32.20 92.52 51.39
CA GLN A 412 -30.97 93.02 50.76
C GLN A 412 -29.77 92.95 51.71
N ALA A 413 -29.93 93.35 52.97
CA ALA A 413 -28.86 93.27 53.98
C ALA A 413 -28.36 91.83 54.22
N ARG A 414 -29.26 90.84 54.14
CA ARG A 414 -28.93 89.41 54.28
C ARG A 414 -28.14 88.84 53.10
N ILE A 415 -28.27 89.42 51.90
CA ILE A 415 -27.52 88.99 50.71
C ILE A 415 -26.08 89.54 50.76
N GLU A 416 -25.88 90.79 51.17
CA GLU A 416 -24.54 91.38 51.27
C GLU A 416 -23.68 90.77 52.41
N ALA A 417 -24.33 90.23 53.45
CA ALA A 417 -23.63 89.53 54.55
C ALA A 417 -23.08 88.14 54.17
N LEU A 418 -23.55 87.53 53.06
CA LEU A 418 -23.16 86.18 52.63
C LEU A 418 -22.12 86.24 51.50
N GLY A 419 -20.86 86.45 51.90
CA GLY A 419 -19.72 86.49 50.98
C GLY A 419 -19.53 85.20 50.15
N ALA A 420 -18.86 85.35 49.00
CA ALA A 420 -18.81 84.33 47.94
C ALA A 420 -18.40 82.91 48.43
N GLN A 421 -19.25 81.93 48.12
CA GLN A 421 -19.01 80.51 48.42
C GLN A 421 -17.76 79.98 47.69
N LYS A 422 -17.00 79.13 48.38
CA LYS A 422 -15.96 78.29 47.77
C LYS A 422 -16.46 76.86 47.65
N ASP A 423 -16.33 76.29 46.46
CA ASP A 423 -16.67 74.90 46.19
C ASP A 423 -15.69 73.94 46.89
N LEU A 424 -16.23 72.90 47.51
CA LEU A 424 -15.49 71.82 48.18
C LEU A 424 -15.60 70.47 47.47
N SER A 425 -16.33 70.39 46.34
CA SER A 425 -16.53 69.17 45.54
C SER A 425 -15.21 68.50 45.16
N VAL A 426 -14.18 69.29 44.87
CA VAL A 426 -12.83 68.82 44.55
C VAL A 426 -12.20 68.00 45.68
N LEU A 427 -12.44 68.36 46.95
CA LEU A 427 -11.86 67.64 48.09
C LEU A 427 -12.57 66.29 48.33
N ALA A 428 -13.89 66.24 48.13
CA ALA A 428 -14.66 65.00 48.22
C ALA A 428 -14.23 63.99 47.13
N GLY A 429 -14.19 64.44 45.87
CA GLY A 429 -13.79 63.59 44.73
C GLY A 429 -12.36 63.04 44.83
N VAL A 430 -11.44 63.77 45.45
CA VAL A 430 -10.06 63.29 45.70
C VAL A 430 -10.02 62.19 46.77
N VAL A 431 -10.84 62.26 47.82
CA VAL A 431 -10.90 61.20 48.86
C VAL A 431 -11.59 59.93 48.33
N GLU A 432 -12.62 60.09 47.50
CA GLU A 432 -13.35 58.97 46.91
C GLU A 432 -12.55 58.24 45.83
N SER A 433 -11.90 58.99 44.92
CA SER A 433 -11.04 58.41 43.87
C SER A 433 -9.84 57.64 44.46
N ILE A 434 -9.19 58.13 45.52
CA ILE A 434 -8.10 57.41 46.20
C ILE A 434 -8.58 56.08 46.80
N ARG A 435 -9.83 55.98 47.27
CA ARG A 435 -10.41 54.72 47.75
C ARG A 435 -10.82 53.77 46.62
N ALA A 436 -11.20 54.29 45.46
CA ALA A 436 -11.61 53.49 44.29
C ALA A 436 -10.45 52.72 43.63
N PHE A 437 -9.19 53.13 43.80
CA PHE A 437 -8.03 52.44 43.21
C PHE A 437 -7.58 51.18 43.95
N GLY A 438 -8.01 50.97 45.20
CA GLY A 438 -7.69 49.79 46.00
C GLY A 438 -6.21 49.70 46.42
N ASP A 439 -5.72 48.48 46.65
CA ASP A 439 -4.33 48.23 47.01
C ASP A 439 -3.41 48.38 45.78
N LEU A 440 -2.84 49.58 45.65
CA LEU A 440 -1.89 49.93 44.59
C LEU A 440 -0.54 49.20 44.73
N ASP A 441 -0.13 48.80 45.93
CA ASP A 441 1.14 48.10 46.15
C ASP A 441 1.03 46.62 45.72
N ALA A 442 -0.09 45.97 46.02
CA ALA A 442 -0.42 44.65 45.48
C ALA A 442 -0.54 44.66 43.95
N ARG A 443 -1.12 45.72 43.38
CA ARG A 443 -1.27 45.88 41.92
C ARG A 443 0.06 46.21 41.22
N LEU A 444 0.95 46.96 41.87
CA LEU A 444 2.33 47.15 41.41
C LEU A 444 3.12 45.84 41.48
N LEU A 445 2.93 45.03 42.52
CA LEU A 445 3.56 43.71 42.63
C LEU A 445 3.08 42.74 41.54
N SER A 446 1.77 42.70 41.21
CA SER A 446 1.28 41.83 40.12
C SER A 446 1.85 42.27 38.78
N ILE A 447 1.77 43.56 38.44
CA ILE A 447 2.31 44.11 37.18
C ILE A 447 3.83 43.89 37.09
N HIS A 448 4.56 43.95 38.21
CA HIS A 448 6.00 43.68 38.22
C HIS A 448 6.32 42.19 38.05
N GLN A 449 5.51 41.27 38.59
CA GLN A 449 5.64 39.82 38.33
C GLN A 449 5.27 39.48 36.88
N GLU A 450 4.16 40.00 36.37
CA GLU A 450 3.73 39.90 34.97
C GLU A 450 4.83 40.39 34.02
N HIS A 451 5.49 41.52 34.31
CA HIS A 451 6.63 42.01 33.54
C HIS A 451 7.85 41.08 33.64
N GLN A 452 8.19 40.57 34.83
CA GLN A 452 9.34 39.66 34.98
C GLN A 452 9.14 38.34 34.25
N ASP A 453 7.93 37.75 34.30
CA ASP A 453 7.66 36.49 33.62
C ASP A 453 7.44 36.66 32.11
N ALA A 454 6.91 37.80 31.66
CA ALA A 454 6.90 38.15 30.24
C ALA A 454 8.32 38.37 29.68
N ASP A 455 9.20 39.05 30.42
CA ASP A 455 10.62 39.23 30.04
C ASP A 455 11.37 37.89 29.99
N ARG A 456 11.24 37.04 31.03
CA ARG A 456 11.75 35.65 31.01
C ARG A 456 11.21 34.83 29.84
N SER A 457 9.95 35.04 29.45
CA SER A 457 9.34 34.37 28.30
C SER A 457 9.95 34.84 26.98
N CYS A 458 10.11 36.15 26.80
CA CYS A 458 10.82 36.73 25.64
C CYS A 458 12.27 36.21 25.55
N GLN A 459 13.01 36.22 26.66
CA GLN A 459 14.40 35.73 26.71
C GLN A 459 14.52 34.24 26.36
N ARG A 460 13.61 33.38 26.86
CA ARG A 460 13.54 31.96 26.47
C ARG A 460 13.25 31.79 24.98
N GLN A 461 12.22 32.46 24.47
CA GLN A 461 11.85 32.38 23.04
C GLN A 461 12.95 32.93 22.11
N MET A 462 13.76 33.89 22.57
CA MET A 462 14.96 34.37 21.85
C MET A 462 16.11 33.37 21.85
N ALA A 463 16.26 32.56 22.90
CA ALA A 463 17.24 31.47 22.97
C ALA A 463 16.80 30.21 22.18
N ASP A 464 15.49 29.93 22.12
CA ASP A 464 14.92 28.80 21.35
C ASP A 464 14.86 29.07 19.83
N MET A 465 15.06 30.33 19.39
CA MET A 465 15.19 30.65 17.97
C MET A 465 16.53 30.15 17.39
N ASN A 466 16.49 29.72 16.12
CA ASN A 466 17.66 29.24 15.38
C ASN A 466 17.68 29.89 13.99
N PRO A 467 18.64 30.80 13.69
CA PRO A 467 19.74 31.24 14.56
C PRO A 467 19.26 32.01 15.81
N PRO A 468 20.00 31.94 16.94
CA PRO A 468 19.64 32.62 18.18
C PRO A 468 19.88 34.12 18.08
N ILE A 469 18.93 34.92 18.60
CA ILE A 469 18.96 36.38 18.45
C ILE A 469 19.52 37.01 19.73
N VAL A 470 20.71 37.59 19.63
CA VAL A 470 21.55 38.02 20.77
C VAL A 470 21.03 39.29 21.47
N SER A 471 20.22 40.13 20.80
CA SER A 471 19.60 41.30 21.43
C SER A 471 18.24 41.66 20.83
N GLU A 472 17.39 42.28 21.67
CA GLU A 472 16.11 42.87 21.29
C GLU A 472 16.27 43.94 20.18
N THR A 473 17.35 44.72 20.23
CA THR A 473 17.71 45.69 19.19
C THR A 473 18.05 45.04 17.84
N SER A 474 18.60 43.81 17.85
CA SER A 474 18.89 43.05 16.63
C SER A 474 17.60 42.54 15.99
N LEU A 475 16.62 42.13 16.79
CA LEU A 475 15.29 41.72 16.33
C LEU A 475 14.58 42.87 15.58
N GLN A 476 14.64 44.09 16.10
CA GLN A 476 14.00 45.26 15.48
C GLN A 476 14.67 45.72 14.17
N ALA A 477 15.95 45.40 13.98
CA ALA A 477 16.69 45.72 12.75
C ALA A 477 16.51 44.67 11.63
N LEU A 478 16.03 43.46 11.95
CA LEU A 478 15.99 42.33 11.02
C LEU A 478 14.90 42.48 9.96
N LYS A 479 15.30 42.64 8.69
CA LYS A 479 14.37 42.65 7.54
C LYS A 479 14.01 41.23 7.11
N SER A 480 13.05 40.65 7.80
CA SER A 480 12.50 39.33 7.46
C SER A 480 11.86 39.32 6.06
N PRO A 481 12.02 38.24 5.26
CA PRO A 481 11.31 38.07 4.01
C PRO A 481 9.78 38.10 4.17
N ALA A 482 9.07 38.42 3.08
CA ALA A 482 7.62 38.30 3.05
C ALA A 482 7.20 36.83 3.19
N GLU A 483 6.23 36.55 4.07
CA GLU A 483 5.79 35.17 4.33
C GLU A 483 5.20 34.51 3.07
N ASP A 484 4.52 35.29 2.23
CA ASP A 484 3.97 34.83 0.96
C ASP A 484 5.06 34.43 -0.05
N ALA A 485 6.22 35.12 -0.04
CA ALA A 485 7.36 34.76 -0.87
C ALA A 485 8.02 33.46 -0.40
N VAL A 486 8.08 33.23 0.92
CA VAL A 486 8.57 31.98 1.51
C VAL A 486 7.60 30.81 1.28
N ARG A 487 6.29 31.05 1.36
CA ARG A 487 5.25 30.06 1.03
C ARG A 487 5.31 29.70 -0.47
N ALA A 488 5.33 30.70 -1.36
CA ALA A 488 5.44 30.50 -2.80
C ALA A 488 6.71 29.73 -3.20
N HIS A 489 7.85 30.05 -2.58
CA HIS A 489 9.10 29.31 -2.80
C HIS A 489 9.01 27.85 -2.35
N ARG A 490 8.52 27.59 -1.12
CA ARG A 490 8.31 26.22 -0.60
C ARG A 490 7.39 25.41 -1.51
N ASP A 491 6.31 26.02 -1.98
CA ASP A 491 5.30 25.32 -2.76
C ASP A 491 5.78 25.07 -4.21
N ALA A 492 6.52 26.00 -4.81
CA ALA A 492 7.25 25.78 -6.07
C ALA A 492 8.35 24.71 -5.93
N ALA A 493 9.09 24.68 -4.82
CA ALA A 493 10.08 23.64 -4.53
C ALA A 493 9.44 22.24 -4.46
N ARG A 494 8.27 22.13 -3.81
CA ARG A 494 7.49 20.90 -3.71
C ARG A 494 6.91 20.47 -5.07
N GLU A 495 6.41 21.41 -5.87
CA GLU A 495 5.93 21.13 -7.22
C GLU A 495 7.05 20.66 -8.15
N LEU A 496 8.20 21.33 -8.14
CA LEU A 496 9.39 20.91 -8.90
C LEU A 496 9.88 19.52 -8.45
N GLN A 497 9.93 19.26 -7.14
CA GLN A 497 10.29 17.94 -6.62
C GLN A 497 9.30 16.85 -7.06
N ALA A 498 7.99 17.16 -7.14
CA ALA A 498 6.99 16.24 -7.67
C ALA A 498 7.12 16.03 -9.18
N ARG A 499 7.45 17.07 -9.96
CA ARG A 499 7.78 16.97 -11.39
C ARG A 499 8.99 16.07 -11.61
N ILE A 500 10.08 16.28 -10.87
CA ILE A 500 11.29 15.44 -10.89
C ILE A 500 10.95 13.98 -10.56
N GLN A 501 10.18 13.71 -9.50
CA GLN A 501 9.82 12.33 -9.12
C GLN A 501 8.98 11.62 -10.18
N ARG A 502 8.00 12.29 -10.78
CA ARG A 502 7.20 11.74 -11.90
C ARG A 502 8.09 11.43 -13.10
N GLN A 503 8.93 12.38 -13.50
CA GLN A 503 9.81 12.22 -14.64
C GLN A 503 10.84 11.11 -14.43
N GLN A 504 11.42 10.98 -13.23
CA GLN A 504 12.30 9.86 -12.87
C GLN A 504 11.60 8.51 -12.97
N ALA A 505 10.29 8.42 -12.71
CA ALA A 505 9.53 7.19 -12.92
C ALA A 505 9.41 6.88 -14.42
N VAL A 506 9.01 7.85 -15.24
CA VAL A 506 8.90 7.73 -16.71
C VAL A 506 10.24 7.31 -17.34
N THR A 507 11.36 7.95 -16.97
CA THR A 507 12.70 7.59 -17.46
C THR A 507 13.09 6.15 -17.08
N ARG A 508 12.75 5.69 -15.87
CA ARG A 508 13.02 4.30 -15.43
C ARG A 508 12.17 3.28 -16.19
N GLU A 509 10.91 3.60 -16.45
CA GLU A 509 10.00 2.74 -17.21
C GLU A 509 10.45 2.62 -18.67
N LEU A 510 10.70 3.73 -19.35
CA LEU A 510 11.26 3.76 -20.71
C LEU A 510 12.59 3.00 -20.81
N THR A 511 13.49 3.17 -19.84
CA THR A 511 14.77 2.42 -19.79
C THR A 511 14.52 0.91 -19.72
N ARG A 512 13.56 0.47 -18.90
CA ARG A 512 13.18 -0.93 -18.76
C ARG A 512 12.54 -1.49 -20.04
N THR A 513 11.72 -0.71 -20.73
CA THR A 513 11.09 -1.10 -22.00
C THR A 513 12.15 -1.26 -23.10
N VAL A 514 13.03 -0.27 -23.28
CA VAL A 514 14.17 -0.34 -24.22
C VAL A 514 15.06 -1.54 -23.92
N GLU A 515 15.37 -1.82 -22.65
CA GLU A 515 16.13 -3.00 -22.26
C GLU A 515 15.41 -4.31 -22.59
N ASN A 516 14.10 -4.41 -22.34
CA ASN A 516 13.31 -5.60 -22.64
C ASN A 516 13.23 -5.84 -24.15
N ASN A 517 12.99 -4.79 -24.94
CA ASN A 517 12.93 -4.88 -26.40
C ASN A 517 14.30 -5.24 -26.99
N ARG A 518 15.40 -4.68 -26.48
CA ARG A 518 16.78 -5.09 -26.83
C ARG A 518 17.04 -6.57 -26.50
N LYS A 519 16.58 -7.08 -25.34
CA LYS A 519 16.70 -8.50 -24.97
C LYS A 519 15.86 -9.42 -25.88
N SER A 520 14.66 -8.99 -26.29
CA SER A 520 13.82 -9.71 -27.25
C SER A 520 14.43 -9.74 -28.66
N TYR A 521 14.96 -8.61 -29.14
CA TYR A 521 15.69 -8.51 -30.40
C TYR A 521 16.93 -9.42 -30.41
N ALA A 522 17.72 -9.41 -29.33
CA ALA A 522 18.90 -10.26 -29.20
C ALA A 522 18.57 -11.77 -29.24
N ARG A 523 17.44 -12.19 -28.65
CA ARG A 523 16.94 -13.58 -28.75
C ARG A 523 16.58 -13.96 -30.18
N LEU A 524 15.74 -13.16 -30.86
CA LEU A 524 15.37 -13.39 -32.26
C LEU A 524 16.60 -13.54 -33.17
N VAL A 525 17.59 -12.65 -33.04
CA VAL A 525 18.83 -12.71 -33.84
C VAL A 525 19.68 -13.95 -33.49
N SER A 526 19.79 -14.30 -32.21
CA SER A 526 20.54 -15.46 -31.70
C SER A 526 19.94 -16.79 -32.16
N ASP A 527 18.66 -16.99 -31.82
CA ASP A 527 18.02 -18.29 -31.81
C ASP A 527 17.61 -18.72 -33.22
N GLU A 528 17.27 -17.74 -34.07
CA GLU A 528 16.84 -17.95 -35.46
C GLU A 528 17.89 -17.50 -36.50
N ARG A 529 19.11 -17.12 -36.07
CA ARG A 529 20.26 -16.77 -36.94
C ARG A 529 19.89 -15.83 -38.11
N ILE A 530 19.17 -14.75 -37.78
CA ILE A 530 18.59 -13.81 -38.75
C ILE A 530 19.69 -13.07 -39.52
N VAL A 531 19.73 -13.27 -40.85
CA VAL A 531 20.69 -12.61 -41.74
C VAL A 531 20.24 -11.18 -42.09
N GLY A 532 21.11 -10.20 -41.87
CA GLY A 532 20.80 -8.78 -42.11
C GLY A 532 20.62 -8.40 -43.60
N VAL A 533 19.92 -7.29 -43.88
CA VAL A 533 19.85 -6.72 -45.25
C VAL A 533 21.25 -6.32 -45.71
N GLU A 534 21.97 -5.58 -44.86
CA GLU A 534 23.36 -5.17 -45.03
C GLU A 534 24.32 -6.35 -45.24
N GLU A 535 24.07 -7.47 -44.57
CA GLU A 535 24.91 -8.66 -44.61
C GLU A 535 24.73 -9.42 -45.93
N LEU A 536 23.49 -9.70 -46.33
CA LEU A 536 23.18 -10.27 -47.64
C LEU A 536 23.64 -9.34 -48.79
N LYS A 537 23.56 -8.02 -48.60
CA LYS A 537 24.08 -7.04 -49.56
C LYS A 537 25.61 -7.14 -49.70
N LYS A 538 26.35 -7.19 -48.59
CA LYS A 538 27.82 -7.35 -48.59
C LYS A 538 28.28 -8.69 -49.19
N LEU A 539 27.55 -9.78 -48.94
CA LEU A 539 27.82 -11.09 -49.56
C LEU A 539 27.59 -11.05 -51.08
N ARG A 540 26.53 -10.39 -51.55
CA ARG A 540 26.27 -10.19 -52.99
C ARG A 540 27.31 -9.26 -53.63
N GLU A 541 27.68 -8.17 -52.96
CA GLU A 541 28.77 -7.28 -53.42
C GLU A 541 30.11 -8.02 -53.52
N ARG A 542 30.43 -8.90 -52.56
CA ARG A 542 31.60 -9.78 -52.64
C ARG A 542 31.52 -10.72 -53.85
N ARG A 543 30.41 -11.45 -54.02
CA ARG A 543 30.17 -12.33 -55.16
C ARG A 543 30.33 -11.60 -56.50
N ASP A 544 29.73 -10.42 -56.63
CA ASP A 544 29.70 -9.65 -57.88
C ASP A 544 31.08 -9.03 -58.19
N ALA A 545 31.87 -8.68 -57.16
CA ALA A 545 33.29 -8.34 -57.32
C ALA A 545 34.12 -9.53 -57.81
N GLY A 546 33.92 -10.73 -57.26
CA GLY A 546 34.57 -11.95 -57.73
C GLY A 546 34.25 -12.27 -59.19
N TRP A 547 32.98 -12.11 -59.61
CA TRP A 547 32.57 -12.25 -61.01
C TRP A 547 33.23 -11.19 -61.91
N SER A 548 33.31 -9.93 -61.46
CA SER A 548 34.00 -8.84 -62.17
C SER A 548 35.48 -9.16 -62.42
N ILE A 549 36.18 -9.74 -61.44
CA ILE A 549 37.57 -10.19 -61.56
C ILE A 549 37.68 -11.33 -62.58
N ILE A 550 36.87 -12.40 -62.42
CA ILE A 550 36.88 -13.56 -63.33
C ILE A 550 36.60 -13.15 -64.77
N ARG A 551 35.57 -12.31 -64.98
CA ARG A 551 35.16 -11.83 -66.30
C ARG A 551 36.27 -10.99 -66.95
N ARG A 552 36.83 -10.00 -66.24
CA ARG A 552 37.94 -9.17 -66.75
C ARG A 552 39.13 -10.04 -67.17
N ARG A 553 39.55 -10.97 -66.31
CA ARG A 553 40.72 -11.83 -66.55
C ARG A 553 40.53 -12.86 -67.67
N HIS A 554 39.41 -13.59 -67.66
CA HIS A 554 39.23 -14.78 -68.50
C HIS A 554 38.37 -14.57 -69.75
N VAL A 555 37.45 -13.59 -69.74
CA VAL A 555 36.55 -13.30 -70.87
C VAL A 555 37.04 -12.08 -71.65
N ASP A 556 37.13 -10.92 -70.98
CA ASP A 556 37.46 -9.65 -71.63
C ASP A 556 38.98 -9.48 -71.85
N LYS A 557 39.81 -10.38 -71.28
CA LYS A 557 41.30 -10.41 -71.33
C LYS A 557 42.00 -9.12 -70.88
N ILE A 558 41.37 -8.41 -69.95
CA ILE A 558 41.91 -7.21 -69.30
C ILE A 558 42.85 -7.65 -68.17
N MET A 559 44.00 -6.99 -68.05
CA MET A 559 44.95 -7.23 -66.96
C MET A 559 44.34 -6.77 -65.63
N VAL A 560 44.13 -7.72 -64.70
CA VAL A 560 43.70 -7.46 -63.32
C VAL A 560 44.94 -7.45 -62.42
N PRO A 561 45.12 -6.48 -61.51
CA PRO A 561 46.23 -6.49 -60.56
C PRO A 561 46.16 -7.68 -59.59
N GLU A 562 47.29 -8.34 -59.32
CA GLU A 562 47.34 -9.46 -58.35
C GLU A 562 46.90 -9.03 -56.94
N SER A 563 47.07 -7.76 -56.57
CA SER A 563 46.55 -7.18 -55.32
C SER A 563 45.02 -7.13 -55.26
N GLU A 564 44.33 -6.97 -56.40
CA GLU A 564 42.87 -7.01 -56.47
C GLU A 564 42.36 -8.46 -56.36
N GLU A 565 43.09 -9.43 -56.94
CA GLU A 565 42.78 -10.85 -56.76
C GLU A 565 43.00 -11.31 -55.32
N LEU A 566 44.18 -11.07 -54.71
CA LEU A 566 44.46 -11.49 -53.34
C LEU A 566 43.47 -10.90 -52.32
N ALA A 567 43.05 -9.65 -52.52
CA ALA A 567 42.04 -9.00 -51.66
C ALA A 567 40.69 -9.72 -51.70
N PHE A 568 40.28 -10.24 -52.87
CA PHE A 568 39.05 -11.02 -52.99
C PHE A 568 39.20 -12.47 -52.48
N THR A 569 40.27 -13.17 -52.87
CA THR A 569 40.41 -14.61 -52.62
C THR A 569 40.91 -14.97 -51.24
N SER A 570 41.57 -14.02 -50.53
CA SER A 570 42.14 -14.26 -49.19
C SER A 570 43.16 -15.42 -49.14
N GLY A 571 43.76 -15.80 -50.29
CA GLY A 571 44.71 -16.90 -50.42
C GLY A 571 44.16 -18.21 -51.00
N GLU A 572 42.85 -18.32 -51.23
CA GLU A 572 42.26 -19.45 -51.96
C GLU A 572 42.41 -19.30 -53.49
N PRO A 573 42.26 -20.37 -54.29
CA PRO A 573 42.15 -20.25 -55.75
C PRO A 573 40.92 -19.43 -56.15
N LEU A 574 41.05 -18.54 -57.14
CA LEU A 574 40.01 -17.59 -57.55
C LEU A 574 38.63 -18.22 -57.78
N LEU A 575 38.59 -19.34 -58.51
CA LEU A 575 37.34 -20.06 -58.79
C LEU A 575 36.69 -20.63 -57.52
N ASN A 576 37.49 -21.17 -56.59
CA ASN A 576 36.98 -21.70 -55.33
C ASN A 576 36.44 -20.58 -54.44
N ALA A 577 37.18 -19.48 -54.30
CA ALA A 577 36.74 -18.30 -53.55
C ALA A 577 35.45 -17.69 -54.13
N TYR A 578 35.26 -17.76 -55.45
CA TYR A 578 34.03 -17.31 -56.11
C TYR A 578 32.85 -18.27 -55.91
N VAL A 579 33.05 -19.59 -56.05
CA VAL A 579 32.01 -20.60 -55.74
C VAL A 579 31.54 -20.45 -54.30
N LYS A 580 32.48 -20.32 -53.36
CA LYS A 580 32.22 -20.07 -51.93
C LYS A 580 31.42 -18.78 -51.70
N ALA A 581 31.74 -17.70 -52.42
CA ALA A 581 30.98 -16.44 -52.36
C ALA A 581 29.58 -16.53 -52.99
N ILE A 582 29.31 -17.50 -53.89
CA ILE A 582 27.94 -17.83 -54.32
C ILE A 582 27.23 -18.60 -53.19
N GLU A 583 27.84 -19.68 -52.69
CA GLU A 583 27.27 -20.53 -51.63
C GLU A 583 26.91 -19.72 -50.37
N ASP A 584 27.80 -18.81 -49.93
CA ASP A 584 27.56 -17.89 -48.82
C ASP A 584 26.36 -16.95 -49.10
N ALA A 585 26.30 -16.35 -50.29
CA ALA A 585 25.27 -15.37 -50.66
C ALA A 585 23.88 -16.01 -50.88
N ASP A 586 23.82 -17.23 -51.41
CA ASP A 586 22.57 -17.95 -51.64
C ASP A 586 22.09 -18.62 -50.34
N THR A 587 22.99 -19.21 -49.53
CA THR A 587 22.65 -19.67 -48.17
C THR A 587 22.13 -18.54 -47.28
N ALA A 588 22.71 -17.33 -47.42
CA ALA A 588 22.24 -16.13 -46.74
C ALA A 588 20.85 -15.68 -47.23
N ALA A 589 20.55 -15.82 -48.52
CA ALA A 589 19.23 -15.52 -49.08
C ALA A 589 18.16 -16.53 -48.60
N ASP A 590 18.47 -17.83 -48.64
CA ASP A 590 17.56 -18.90 -48.22
C ASP A 590 17.20 -18.82 -46.74
N ARG A 591 18.19 -18.62 -45.85
CA ARG A 591 17.94 -18.40 -44.42
C ARG A 591 17.04 -17.18 -44.18
N ARG A 592 17.27 -16.10 -44.93
CA ARG A 592 16.47 -14.87 -44.83
C ARG A 592 15.05 -15.04 -45.39
N PHE A 593 14.83 -15.96 -46.33
CA PHE A 593 13.51 -16.33 -46.83
C PHE A 593 12.76 -17.26 -45.86
N GLN A 594 13.44 -18.31 -45.36
CA GLN A 594 12.89 -19.23 -44.35
C GLN A 594 12.47 -18.48 -43.08
N ASN A 595 13.33 -17.57 -42.60
CA ASN A 595 13.11 -16.81 -41.36
C ASN A 595 12.55 -15.41 -41.66
N ALA A 596 11.74 -15.25 -42.72
CA ALA A 596 11.24 -13.95 -43.15
C ALA A 596 10.30 -13.29 -42.12
N GLN A 597 9.46 -14.05 -41.42
CA GLN A 597 8.61 -13.53 -40.34
C GLN A 597 9.47 -13.01 -39.18
N SER A 598 10.43 -13.81 -38.73
CA SER A 598 11.41 -13.48 -37.69
C SER A 598 12.21 -12.23 -38.06
N THR A 599 12.65 -12.14 -39.32
CA THR A 599 13.35 -10.96 -39.87
C THR A 599 12.49 -9.71 -39.81
N ALA A 600 11.20 -9.80 -40.16
CA ALA A 600 10.26 -8.68 -40.06
C ALA A 600 10.01 -8.28 -38.59
N ALA A 601 9.82 -9.24 -37.69
CA ALA A 601 9.66 -8.99 -36.26
C ALA A 601 10.90 -8.31 -35.64
N ALA A 602 12.10 -8.77 -36.02
CA ALA A 602 13.35 -8.14 -35.61
C ALA A 602 13.50 -6.70 -36.15
N MET A 603 13.06 -6.42 -37.39
CA MET A 603 13.05 -5.05 -37.93
C MET A 603 12.02 -4.14 -37.24
N VAL A 604 10.85 -4.67 -36.84
CA VAL A 604 9.87 -3.93 -36.03
C VAL A 604 10.45 -3.61 -34.64
N LEU A 605 11.05 -4.60 -33.96
CA LEU A 605 11.70 -4.37 -32.66
C LEU A 605 12.88 -3.41 -32.76
N ALA A 606 13.72 -3.51 -33.79
CA ALA A 606 14.83 -2.57 -34.01
C ALA A 606 14.34 -1.12 -34.17
N ARG A 607 13.20 -0.92 -34.85
CA ARG A 607 12.55 0.38 -34.96
C ARG A 607 11.95 0.84 -33.63
N GLN A 608 11.21 -0.02 -32.93
CA GLN A 608 10.66 0.31 -31.60
C GLN A 608 11.75 0.69 -30.62
N ILE A 609 12.89 -0.01 -30.61
CA ILE A 609 14.06 0.32 -29.80
C ILE A 609 14.63 1.72 -30.14
N ALA A 610 14.61 2.13 -31.41
CA ALA A 610 15.04 3.46 -31.82
C ALA A 610 14.01 4.53 -31.39
N ASP A 611 12.74 4.34 -31.76
CA ASP A 611 11.64 5.26 -31.42
C ASP A 611 11.52 5.46 -29.88
N GLU A 612 11.70 4.40 -29.08
CA GLU A 612 11.73 4.45 -27.60
C GLU A 612 13.02 5.06 -27.03
N GLN A 613 14.16 4.92 -27.72
CA GLN A 613 15.42 5.54 -27.31
C GLN A 613 15.38 7.06 -27.46
N ASP A 614 14.84 7.57 -28.55
CA ASP A 614 14.71 9.02 -28.78
C ASP A 614 13.80 9.65 -27.72
N VAL A 615 12.69 8.99 -27.37
CA VAL A 615 11.81 9.39 -26.26
C VAL A 615 12.52 9.30 -24.91
N LEU A 616 13.36 8.28 -24.69
CA LEU A 616 14.16 8.15 -23.47
C LEU A 616 15.26 9.22 -23.34
N GLU A 617 15.85 9.68 -24.44
CA GLU A 617 16.82 10.79 -24.43
C GLU A 617 16.15 12.14 -24.19
N SER A 618 15.00 12.39 -24.84
CA SER A 618 14.14 13.55 -24.54
C SER A 618 13.73 13.59 -23.05
N ALA A 619 13.26 12.48 -22.49
CA ALA A 619 12.87 12.39 -21.09
C ALA A 619 14.05 12.64 -20.11
N LYS A 620 15.28 12.31 -20.50
CA LYS A 620 16.50 12.63 -19.74
C LYS A 620 16.90 14.10 -19.84
N GLN A 621 16.67 14.75 -20.99
CA GLN A 621 16.89 16.19 -21.14
C GLN A 621 15.90 17.01 -20.30
N GLU A 622 14.65 16.56 -20.16
CA GLU A 622 13.71 17.16 -19.20
C GLU A 622 14.16 16.98 -17.73
N LEU A 623 14.77 15.84 -17.36
CA LEU A 623 15.39 15.69 -16.04
C LEU A 623 16.58 16.64 -15.84
N PHE A 624 17.33 16.94 -16.90
CA PHE A 624 18.44 17.90 -16.84
C PHE A 624 17.93 19.33 -16.66
N SER A 625 16.91 19.76 -17.42
CA SER A 625 16.31 21.10 -17.24
C SER A 625 15.67 21.27 -15.85
N PHE A 626 15.04 20.23 -15.29
CA PHE A 626 14.52 20.30 -13.92
C PHE A 626 15.65 20.39 -12.87
N ALA A 627 16.85 19.87 -13.15
CA ALA A 627 18.03 20.06 -12.29
C ALA A 627 18.61 21.49 -12.41
N GLU A 628 18.43 22.17 -13.55
CA GLU A 628 18.76 23.59 -13.70
C GLU A 628 17.71 24.49 -13.02
N GLU A 629 16.41 24.19 -13.17
CA GLU A 629 15.33 24.81 -12.37
C GLU A 629 15.60 24.67 -10.87
N GLN A 630 16.06 23.50 -10.41
CA GLN A 630 16.36 23.25 -8.99
C GLN A 630 17.54 24.10 -8.48
N LYS A 631 18.57 24.32 -9.31
CA LYS A 631 19.68 25.25 -8.98
C LYS A 631 19.19 26.69 -8.92
N ALA A 632 18.48 27.16 -9.95
CA ALA A 632 17.94 28.52 -9.99
C ALA A 632 17.00 28.81 -8.81
N LEU A 633 16.20 27.81 -8.41
CA LEU A 633 15.31 27.92 -7.24
C LEU A 633 16.07 27.88 -5.91
N ALA A 634 17.20 27.17 -5.82
CA ALA A 634 18.10 27.23 -4.65
C ALA A 634 18.86 28.56 -4.57
N GLU A 635 19.30 29.12 -5.70
CA GLU A 635 19.92 30.45 -5.77
C GLU A 635 18.92 31.55 -5.38
N ALA A 636 17.66 31.45 -5.83
CA ALA A 636 16.58 32.34 -5.40
C ALA A 636 16.32 32.26 -3.88
N TRP A 637 16.43 31.07 -3.27
CA TRP A 637 16.36 30.91 -1.81
C TRP A 637 17.51 31.63 -1.11
N ALA A 638 18.75 31.42 -1.57
CA ALA A 638 19.93 32.07 -1.01
C ALA A 638 19.83 33.61 -1.10
N ILE A 639 19.37 34.16 -2.24
CA ILE A 639 19.13 35.60 -2.41
C ILE A 639 18.07 36.11 -1.44
N LEU A 640 16.95 35.38 -1.28
CA LEU A 640 15.82 35.76 -0.43
C LEU A 640 16.20 35.81 1.06
N TRP A 641 17.14 34.98 1.52
CA TRP A 641 17.59 34.95 2.92
C TRP A 641 18.90 35.70 3.22
N LYS A 642 19.56 36.28 2.21
CA LYS A 642 20.89 36.93 2.32
C LYS A 642 20.98 38.11 3.33
N GLN A 643 19.86 38.65 3.80
CA GLN A 643 19.82 39.68 4.85
C GLN A 643 19.58 39.11 6.27
N VAL A 644 19.54 37.78 6.41
CA VAL A 644 19.16 37.06 7.63
C VAL A 644 20.17 35.96 8.00
N THR A 645 20.66 35.19 7.04
CA THR A 645 21.66 34.14 7.25
C THR A 645 22.40 33.80 5.95
N ASP A 646 23.67 33.42 6.05
CA ASP A 646 24.47 32.89 4.93
C ASP A 646 24.16 31.40 4.63
N ASP A 647 23.53 30.68 5.56
CA ASP A 647 23.06 29.28 5.40
C ASP A 647 21.53 29.19 5.68
N PRO A 648 20.67 29.35 4.66
CA PRO A 648 19.22 29.25 4.81
C PRO A 648 18.73 27.80 4.68
N ARG A 649 18.44 27.19 5.82
CA ARG A 649 17.94 25.80 5.93
C ARG A 649 16.64 25.54 5.15
N SER A 650 16.35 24.25 4.97
CA SER A 650 15.20 23.74 4.18
C SER A 650 13.86 24.45 4.47
N PRO A 651 13.08 24.81 3.43
CA PRO A 651 11.73 25.41 3.55
C PRO A 651 10.70 24.61 4.38
N ASP A 652 10.96 23.34 4.68
CA ASP A 652 10.09 22.51 5.53
C ASP A 652 10.34 22.68 7.04
N THR A 653 11.33 23.49 7.45
CA THR A 653 11.53 23.84 8.87
C THR A 653 10.46 24.80 9.38
N LYS A 654 9.86 24.49 10.54
CA LYS A 654 8.62 25.14 11.02
C LYS A 654 8.80 26.64 11.34
N CYS A 655 8.34 27.50 10.43
CA CYS A 655 7.89 28.88 10.67
C CYS A 655 8.66 29.72 11.71
N TRP A 656 10.00 29.77 11.60
CA TRP A 656 10.84 30.73 12.34
C TRP A 656 10.33 32.18 12.19
N ILE A 657 9.88 32.56 10.98
CA ILE A 657 9.28 33.87 10.67
C ILE A 657 8.00 34.15 11.51
N GLY A 658 7.19 33.12 11.76
CA GLY A 658 5.97 33.24 12.56
C GLY A 658 6.28 33.55 14.02
N SER A 659 7.19 32.78 14.62
CA SER A 659 7.68 33.02 15.98
C SER A 659 8.35 34.39 16.11
N MET A 660 9.19 34.77 15.14
CA MET A 660 9.91 36.04 15.15
C MET A 660 8.97 37.26 15.05
N ARG A 661 7.92 37.19 14.21
CA ARG A 661 6.88 38.24 14.16
C ARG A 661 6.05 38.31 15.44
N GLY A 662 5.72 37.16 16.04
CA GLY A 662 5.04 37.10 17.34
C GLY A 662 5.84 37.82 18.43
N LEU A 663 7.11 37.45 18.59
CA LEU A 663 8.06 38.11 19.50
C LEU A 663 8.17 39.61 19.24
N ALA A 664 8.36 40.03 17.99
CA ALA A 664 8.48 41.45 17.63
C ALA A 664 7.20 42.26 17.91
N CYS A 665 6.03 41.62 17.92
CA CYS A 665 4.78 42.24 18.38
C CYS A 665 4.73 42.32 19.92
N SER A 666 5.04 41.24 20.64
CA SER A 666 5.08 41.21 22.11
C SER A 666 6.02 42.27 22.70
N ILE A 667 7.24 42.36 22.13
CA ILE A 667 8.25 43.38 22.47
C ILE A 667 7.72 44.80 22.19
N LYS A 668 7.04 45.02 21.06
CA LYS A 668 6.42 46.32 20.78
C LYS A 668 5.33 46.66 21.80
N SER A 669 4.46 45.72 22.18
CA SER A 669 3.46 45.96 23.24
C SER A 669 4.09 46.26 24.60
N GLN A 670 5.19 45.59 24.99
CA GLN A 670 5.92 45.91 26.23
C GLN A 670 6.46 47.35 26.21
N SER A 671 7.05 47.77 25.08
CA SER A 671 7.67 49.10 24.90
C SER A 671 6.70 50.29 24.88
N VAL A 672 5.38 50.06 24.75
CA VAL A 672 4.36 51.12 24.74
C VAL A 672 3.98 51.57 26.16
N THR A 673 4.36 50.82 27.20
CA THR A 673 4.19 51.20 28.60
C THR A 673 5.13 52.38 28.94
N PRO A 674 4.63 53.59 29.26
CA PRO A 674 5.47 54.79 29.28
C PRO A 674 6.41 54.87 30.49
N ARG A 675 7.61 55.45 30.27
CA ARG A 675 8.63 55.71 31.29
C ARG A 675 8.14 56.68 32.40
N PHE A 676 7.58 56.15 33.47
CA PHE A 676 7.28 56.89 34.71
C PHE A 676 8.24 56.56 35.88
N MET A 677 9.52 56.26 35.58
CA MET A 677 10.51 55.82 36.59
C MET A 677 11.88 56.53 36.55
N GLN A 678 11.98 57.76 36.02
CA GLN A 678 13.19 58.60 36.18
C GLN A 678 12.88 60.05 36.54
N GLY A 679 12.68 60.29 37.84
CA GLY A 679 12.83 61.60 38.49
C GLY A 679 14.06 61.58 39.42
N PRO A 680 14.79 62.70 39.59
CA PRO A 680 16.12 62.68 40.20
C PRO A 680 16.11 62.49 41.73
N ARG A 681 16.88 61.53 42.23
CA ARG A 681 17.27 61.48 43.65
C ARG A 681 18.33 62.55 43.95
N SER A 682 17.91 63.78 44.18
CA SER A 682 18.79 64.87 44.64
C SER A 682 19.25 64.62 46.09
N SER A 683 20.49 64.15 46.26
CA SER A 683 21.07 63.86 47.58
C SER A 683 21.54 65.12 48.31
N SER A 684 20.78 65.58 49.31
CA SER A 684 21.20 66.65 50.24
C SER A 684 21.57 66.08 51.61
N LYS A 685 22.87 65.89 51.85
CA LYS A 685 23.39 65.80 53.23
C LYS A 685 23.32 67.18 53.86
N LEU A 686 22.72 67.33 55.04
CA LEU A 686 22.94 68.47 55.94
C LEU A 686 22.77 68.04 57.40
N GLN A 687 23.53 68.67 58.29
CA GLN A 687 23.85 68.12 59.61
C GLN A 687 22.70 68.24 60.63
N ARG A 688 22.66 67.32 61.60
CA ARG A 688 22.23 67.67 62.97
C ARG A 688 23.33 68.49 63.64
N PRO A 689 22.97 69.56 64.35
CA PRO A 689 23.46 69.74 65.72
C PRO A 689 22.33 69.58 66.75
N SER A 690 22.70 69.62 68.03
CA SER A 690 21.96 69.10 69.19
C SER A 690 21.57 70.17 70.22
N ASN A 691 20.54 69.88 71.03
CA ASN A 691 20.21 70.50 72.34
C ASN A 691 19.69 71.97 72.26
N ILE A 692 18.94 72.56 73.20
CA ILE A 692 18.33 72.18 74.51
C ILE A 692 17.02 73.04 74.68
N SER A 693 16.08 72.93 75.63
CA SER A 693 15.85 72.18 76.90
C SER A 693 14.34 71.99 77.13
N PRO A 694 13.87 70.97 77.89
CA PRO A 694 12.63 71.06 78.66
C PRO A 694 12.90 71.61 80.07
N ALA A 695 12.14 72.64 80.47
CA ALA A 695 12.44 73.60 81.55
C ALA A 695 13.62 74.54 81.20
#